data_AF-A0A431IR76-F1
#
_entry.id   AF-A0A431IR76-F1
#
_cell.length_a   1.000
_cell.length_b   1.000
_cell.length_c   1.000
_cell.angle_alpha   90.00
_cell.angle_beta   90.00
_cell.angle_gamma   90.00
#
_symmetry.space_group_name_H-M   'P 1'
#
loop_
_entity.id
_entity.type
_entity.pdbx_description
1 polymer ?
#
loop_
_entity_poly.entity_id
_entity_poly.type
_entity_poly.pdbx_seq_one_letter_code
_entity_poly.pdbx_strand_id
1 'polypeptide(L)'
;MDDLLGAADELARKGVDIREALPQRQVMLEDLRAATPISTDRLNEGKKLSHRIVEYDFVAEWGFHLILCAGSGKQLDPFAGQPWISRLLASVQHHNSGLVFAKEIHRIARVAWAAGPLMSWIQATGCFIGSGDREIRLLDNATSASTFFDLQASEEVARKLPLESRRGMAAKTAPAMVGGQVEVGVGHVPPPGLAVVRMKGSAGRGHLVMFLDSPDFRPDEAQVAEWFPSSVDAEGEPADSVAAVKWLLAHAYTEGLTKSDLMRELIRRGFSTQKMRYHHARTDITIGDLSHSNALGVIRTVCRHLEFYRTGVLRFPFGIDGLDDVVITGCCPPGGWATPADFARIAAGLDADESEARPNHLYWFAGLPVSIGDDTFVLRSRSLGYKERLSDPDPAYYFEARGATKRAPGFSLGHAEIAQWFAGGIAAAGDRALSLVGSGVTSTLEIELVARRTRLKAEREVLLERERDLLSKVEQTSGALLERLESIYNREVAPGLADAAAALAEVDREISHERARTLMSTSSVAAERLLELVAQLAVPRSAAFRSILLAATREVRYERLPQQRRGVQTLVHRLTGKLVIGTGDEIVELPLDRTWESGAGVAIVERAPEILEELRAGVPFHALTTPLSQYARSDVAKLLGVRSEELLLPRIQDGRISRAVMHVVYERGDRSLGRIARQLGEPVAFVERIAELYVEQPPAARWLRGNAKYLAALYASAAHNEGLGLLGDIRRWGCTKRAHLTIVAREAEDDLSLVRGVGYQVPPCSTCGSHELVPLKIWEPVGPVCASCRTDRRGLKWSADPYDEYIAEPGIWALASAEPIS
;
A
#
# COMPACT_ATOMS: atom_id res chain seq x y z
N MET A 1 17.18 -1.64 -46.31
CA MET A 1 18.27 -1.41 -47.29
C MET A 1 18.54 -2.67 -48.08
N ASP A 2 18.83 -3.80 -47.44
CA ASP A 2 19.08 -5.06 -48.15
C ASP A 2 17.86 -5.52 -48.98
N ASP A 3 16.64 -5.18 -48.52
CA ASP A 3 15.42 -5.39 -49.31
C ASP A 3 15.33 -4.49 -50.56
N LEU A 4 15.87 -3.27 -50.52
CA LEU A 4 15.86 -2.38 -51.68
C LEU A 4 16.85 -2.83 -52.74
N LEU A 5 18.08 -3.15 -52.31
CA LEU A 5 19.12 -3.63 -53.22
C LEU A 5 18.67 -4.94 -53.87
N GLY A 6 18.06 -5.83 -53.08
CA GLY A 6 17.41 -7.03 -53.63
C GLY A 6 16.28 -6.71 -54.62
N ALA A 7 15.47 -5.68 -54.38
CA ALA A 7 14.44 -5.26 -55.34
C ALA A 7 15.07 -4.83 -56.68
N ALA A 8 16.16 -4.06 -56.64
CA ALA A 8 16.87 -3.63 -57.84
C ALA A 8 17.49 -4.80 -58.61
N ASP A 9 18.05 -5.79 -57.91
CA ASP A 9 18.58 -7.02 -58.53
C ASP A 9 17.48 -7.87 -59.18
N GLU A 10 16.32 -7.98 -58.54
CA GLU A 10 15.16 -8.69 -59.09
C GLU A 10 14.56 -7.95 -60.29
N LEU A 11 14.50 -6.63 -60.23
CA LEU A 11 14.00 -5.80 -61.33
C LEU A 11 14.93 -5.86 -62.55
N ALA A 12 16.25 -5.85 -62.32
CA ALA A 12 17.25 -6.05 -63.38
C ALA A 12 17.07 -7.42 -64.05
N ARG A 13 16.82 -8.48 -63.28
CA ARG A 13 16.49 -9.82 -63.82
C ARG A 13 15.19 -9.84 -64.65
N LYS A 14 14.28 -8.92 -64.40
CA LYS A 14 13.01 -8.75 -65.14
C LYS A 14 13.13 -7.73 -66.29
N GLY A 15 14.34 -7.27 -66.61
CA GLY A 15 14.63 -6.46 -67.80
C GLY A 15 14.71 -4.95 -67.58
N VAL A 16 14.65 -4.47 -66.33
CA VAL A 16 14.79 -3.04 -66.00
C VAL A 16 15.94 -2.86 -65.01
N ASP A 17 17.10 -2.41 -65.48
CA ASP A 17 18.29 -2.24 -64.64
C ASP A 17 18.42 -0.80 -64.14
N ILE A 18 18.33 -0.62 -62.83
CA ILE A 18 18.45 0.69 -62.16
C ILE A 18 19.70 0.77 -61.26
N ARG A 19 20.52 -0.29 -61.21
CA ARG A 19 21.54 -0.46 -60.16
C ARG A 19 22.64 0.60 -60.22
N GLU A 20 23.00 1.06 -61.41
CA GLU A 20 24.01 2.11 -61.61
C GLU A 20 23.56 3.48 -61.11
N ALA A 21 22.25 3.72 -61.06
CA ALA A 21 21.65 4.98 -60.62
C ALA A 21 21.41 5.06 -59.11
N LEU A 22 21.50 3.92 -58.40
CA LEU A 22 21.23 3.89 -56.96
C LEU A 22 22.34 4.56 -56.16
N PRO A 23 22.01 5.42 -55.18
CA PRO A 23 23.02 5.94 -54.26
C PRO A 23 23.69 4.80 -53.49
N GLN A 24 24.91 5.05 -53.00
CA GLN A 24 25.60 4.06 -52.16
C GLN A 24 24.76 3.74 -50.91
N ARG A 25 24.79 2.47 -50.48
CA ARG A 25 24.05 1.98 -49.29
C ARG A 25 24.23 2.87 -48.06
N GLN A 26 25.45 3.38 -47.86
CA GLN A 26 25.78 4.23 -46.72
C GLN A 26 25.07 5.59 -46.80
N VAL A 27 25.04 6.22 -47.98
CA VAL A 27 24.36 7.50 -48.21
C VAL A 27 22.86 7.37 -47.94
N MET A 28 22.22 6.33 -48.48
CA MET A 28 20.79 6.09 -48.24
C MET A 28 20.45 5.85 -46.76
N LEU A 29 21.37 5.23 -46.00
CA LEU A 29 21.20 5.04 -44.56
C LEU A 29 21.34 6.33 -43.79
N GLU A 30 22.27 7.20 -44.19
CA GLU A 30 22.50 8.51 -43.58
C GLU A 30 21.30 9.44 -43.83
N ASP A 31 20.83 9.51 -45.07
CA ASP A 31 19.65 10.30 -45.44
C ASP A 31 18.41 9.83 -44.67
N LEU A 32 18.18 8.51 -44.57
CA LEU A 32 17.04 7.96 -43.82
C LEU A 32 17.15 8.20 -42.31
N ARG A 33 18.36 8.35 -41.77
CA ARG A 33 18.58 8.72 -40.37
C ARG A 33 18.37 10.22 -40.14
N ALA A 34 18.79 11.05 -41.10
CA ALA A 34 18.65 12.50 -41.07
C ALA A 34 17.19 12.96 -41.34
N ALA A 35 16.40 12.15 -42.04
CA ALA A 35 15.02 12.45 -42.37
C ALA A 35 14.17 12.75 -41.12
N THR A 36 13.38 13.83 -41.20
CA THR A 36 12.50 14.26 -40.12
C THR A 36 11.45 13.18 -39.84
N PRO A 37 11.31 12.71 -38.58
CA PRO A 37 10.30 11.74 -38.23
C PRO A 37 8.89 12.35 -38.33
N ILE A 38 8.04 11.73 -39.13
CA ILE A 38 6.63 12.05 -39.28
C ILE A 38 5.85 11.29 -38.20
N SER A 39 5.09 12.03 -37.40
CA SER A 39 4.29 11.49 -36.31
C SER A 39 2.80 11.51 -36.70
N THR A 40 2.18 10.34 -36.74
CA THR A 40 0.76 10.16 -37.06
C THR A 40 0.05 9.47 -35.91
N ASP A 41 -1.20 9.80 -35.64
CA ASP A 41 -1.95 9.13 -34.58
C ASP A 41 -2.25 7.68 -34.97
N ARG A 42 -2.13 6.74 -34.03
CA ARG A 42 -2.41 5.33 -34.29
C ARG A 42 -3.87 5.00 -33.94
N LEU A 43 -4.49 4.15 -34.74
CA LEU A 43 -5.83 3.63 -34.48
C LEU A 43 -5.92 3.00 -33.07
N ASN A 44 -6.92 3.44 -32.28
CA ASN A 44 -7.37 2.84 -31.01
C ASN A 44 -6.41 2.80 -29.80
N GLU A 45 -5.25 3.48 -29.80
CA GLU A 45 -4.29 3.35 -28.67
C GLU A 45 -3.79 4.65 -28.04
N GLY A 46 -4.16 5.83 -28.54
CA GLY A 46 -3.63 7.11 -28.03
C GLY A 46 -2.10 7.25 -28.14
N LYS A 47 -1.45 6.36 -28.89
CA LYS A 47 -0.01 6.33 -29.16
C LYS A 47 0.25 6.88 -30.56
N LYS A 48 1.40 7.54 -30.74
CA LYS A 48 1.83 8.04 -32.06
C LYS A 48 2.69 7.02 -32.80
N LEU A 49 2.44 6.88 -34.09
CA LEU A 49 3.28 6.18 -35.04
C LEU A 49 4.34 7.14 -35.58
N SER A 50 5.61 6.81 -35.39
CA SER A 50 6.74 7.58 -35.90
C SER A 50 7.37 6.84 -37.09
N HIS A 51 7.40 7.49 -38.24
CA HIS A 51 8.01 6.94 -39.45
C HIS A 51 8.86 7.99 -40.17
N ARG A 52 9.79 7.54 -40.99
CA ARG A 52 10.66 8.37 -41.82
C ARG A 52 10.50 7.97 -43.27
N ILE A 53 10.48 8.97 -44.15
CA ILE A 53 10.41 8.78 -45.60
C ILE A 53 11.54 9.57 -46.23
N VAL A 54 12.28 8.93 -47.13
CA VAL A 54 13.27 9.56 -48.01
C VAL A 54 12.92 9.21 -49.43
N GLU A 55 13.04 10.19 -50.31
CA GLU A 55 12.66 10.08 -51.71
C GLU A 55 13.80 10.57 -52.59
N TYR A 56 14.07 9.82 -53.64
CA TYR A 56 15.02 10.21 -54.68
C TYR A 56 14.29 10.23 -56.02
N ASP A 57 14.16 11.43 -56.56
CA ASP A 57 13.58 11.67 -57.88
C ASP A 57 14.63 11.55 -58.97
N PHE A 58 14.64 10.40 -59.63
CA PHE A 58 15.46 10.12 -60.80
C PHE A 58 14.62 10.04 -62.07
N VAL A 59 13.39 10.55 -62.07
CA VAL A 59 12.46 10.37 -63.21
C VAL A 59 12.99 11.04 -64.47
N ALA A 60 13.58 12.24 -64.35
CA ALA A 60 14.09 12.98 -65.51
C ALA A 60 15.34 12.35 -66.14
N GLU A 61 16.21 11.72 -65.34
CA GLU A 61 17.50 11.19 -65.79
C GLU A 61 17.45 9.68 -66.08
N TRP A 62 16.73 8.93 -65.26
CA TRP A 62 16.73 7.46 -65.25
C TRP A 62 15.33 6.84 -65.32
N GLY A 63 14.27 7.64 -65.33
CA GLY A 63 12.90 7.17 -65.51
C GLY A 63 12.29 6.44 -64.31
N PHE A 64 12.86 6.56 -63.10
CA PHE A 64 12.30 5.95 -61.88
C PHE A 64 12.30 6.89 -60.68
N HIS A 65 11.38 6.63 -59.75
CA HIS A 65 11.32 7.30 -58.45
C HIS A 65 11.54 6.29 -57.34
N LEU A 66 12.43 6.59 -56.42
CA LEU A 66 12.81 5.70 -55.32
C LEU A 66 12.28 6.24 -54.00
N ILE A 67 11.45 5.45 -53.31
CA ILE A 67 10.89 5.79 -51.99
C ILE A 67 11.38 4.80 -50.95
N LEU A 68 11.97 5.32 -49.86
CA LEU A 68 12.42 4.57 -48.71
C LEU A 68 11.59 4.94 -47.50
N CYS A 69 10.94 3.96 -46.87
CA CYS A 69 10.18 4.16 -45.64
C CYS A 69 10.71 3.29 -44.49
N ALA A 70 10.82 3.87 -43.30
CA ALA A 70 11.08 3.16 -42.05
C ALA A 70 10.07 3.54 -40.97
N GLY A 71 9.58 2.56 -40.20
CA GLY A 71 8.80 2.79 -38.99
C GLY A 71 7.27 2.65 -39.10
N SER A 72 6.69 2.56 -40.30
CA SER A 72 5.22 2.45 -40.47
C SER A 72 4.66 1.03 -40.24
N GLY A 73 5.42 -0.01 -40.58
CA GLY A 73 5.06 -1.41 -40.26
C GLY A 73 3.66 -1.81 -40.73
N LYS A 74 2.88 -2.48 -39.85
CA LYS A 74 1.46 -2.84 -40.04
C LYS A 74 0.49 -1.85 -39.39
N GLN A 75 1.02 -0.80 -38.78
CA GLN A 75 0.20 0.07 -37.95
C GLN A 75 -0.62 1.00 -38.83
N LEU A 76 -1.83 1.34 -38.36
CA LEU A 76 -2.85 2.06 -39.10
C LEU A 76 -3.09 3.42 -38.46
N ASP A 77 -3.37 4.40 -39.30
CA ASP A 77 -3.85 5.72 -38.89
C ASP A 77 -5.33 5.66 -38.44
N PRO A 78 -5.92 6.76 -37.90
CA PRO A 78 -7.29 6.76 -37.40
C PRO A 78 -8.35 6.53 -38.48
N PHE A 79 -7.99 6.71 -39.76
CA PHE A 79 -8.83 6.44 -40.92
C PHE A 79 -8.61 5.05 -41.48
N ALA A 80 -7.93 4.18 -40.73
CA ALA A 80 -7.61 2.83 -41.12
C ALA A 80 -6.61 2.82 -42.33
N GLY A 81 -5.97 3.93 -42.67
CA GLY A 81 -4.94 4.00 -43.71
C GLY A 81 -3.57 3.53 -43.23
N GLN A 82 -2.70 3.12 -44.16
CA GLN A 82 -1.26 3.03 -43.91
C GLN A 82 -0.60 4.32 -44.43
N PRO A 83 0.04 5.16 -43.58
CA PRO A 83 0.63 6.42 -44.02
C PRO A 83 1.61 6.30 -45.19
N TRP A 84 2.36 5.19 -45.24
CA TRP A 84 3.24 4.84 -46.35
C TRP A 84 2.49 4.63 -47.67
N ILE A 85 1.32 3.98 -47.66
CA ILE A 85 0.51 3.76 -48.88
C ILE A 85 -0.02 5.09 -49.41
N SER A 86 -0.48 5.97 -48.51
CA SER A 86 -0.93 7.30 -48.90
C SER A 86 0.19 8.09 -49.59
N ARG A 87 1.43 7.98 -49.10
CA ARG A 87 2.59 8.64 -49.73
C ARG A 87 2.97 8.00 -51.06
N LEU A 88 2.98 6.67 -51.13
CA LEU A 88 3.23 5.93 -52.36
C LEU A 88 2.19 6.29 -53.44
N LEU A 89 0.91 6.32 -53.08
CA LEU A 89 -0.19 6.73 -53.96
C LEU A 89 0.01 8.15 -54.51
N ALA A 90 0.33 9.11 -53.63
CA ALA A 90 0.59 10.48 -54.05
C ALA A 90 1.75 10.57 -55.04
N SER A 91 2.79 9.74 -54.84
CA SER A 91 3.94 9.72 -55.74
C SER A 91 3.61 9.09 -57.11
N VAL A 92 2.94 7.94 -57.14
CA VAL A 92 2.59 7.29 -58.42
C VAL A 92 1.63 8.15 -59.24
N GLN A 93 0.74 8.90 -58.58
CA GLN A 93 -0.13 9.90 -59.19
C GLN A 93 0.66 11.08 -59.75
N HIS A 94 1.61 11.61 -58.98
CA HIS A 94 2.40 12.78 -59.38
C HIS A 94 3.24 12.52 -60.63
N HIS A 95 3.89 11.36 -60.70
CA HIS A 95 4.78 11.01 -61.82
C HIS A 95 4.10 10.21 -62.93
N ASN A 96 2.80 9.90 -62.78
CA ASN A 96 2.07 9.00 -63.68
C ASN A 96 2.82 7.69 -63.94
N SER A 97 3.24 7.01 -62.86
CA SER A 97 4.15 5.87 -62.92
C SER A 97 3.57 4.69 -63.70
N GLY A 98 4.37 4.09 -64.59
CA GLY A 98 3.98 2.91 -65.37
C GLY A 98 4.17 1.57 -64.65
N LEU A 99 4.98 1.52 -63.59
CA LEU A 99 5.27 0.31 -62.81
C LEU A 99 5.48 0.64 -61.33
N VAL A 100 4.84 -0.14 -60.45
CA VAL A 100 5.16 -0.19 -59.02
C VAL A 100 5.83 -1.52 -58.71
N PHE A 101 7.05 -1.48 -58.16
CA PHE A 101 7.85 -2.68 -57.90
C PHE A 101 8.47 -2.67 -56.50
N ALA A 102 8.53 -3.84 -55.86
CA ALA A 102 9.26 -4.06 -54.62
C ALA A 102 9.89 -5.45 -54.59
N LYS A 103 10.79 -5.74 -53.65
CA LYS A 103 11.39 -7.07 -53.54
C LYS A 103 10.36 -8.18 -53.28
N GLU A 104 9.35 -7.89 -52.46
CA GLU A 104 8.27 -8.83 -52.13
C GLU A 104 6.95 -8.06 -52.13
N ILE A 105 5.84 -8.71 -52.50
CA ILE A 105 4.53 -8.04 -52.66
C ILE A 105 4.07 -7.33 -51.36
N HIS A 106 4.37 -7.90 -50.21
CA HIS A 106 4.01 -7.34 -48.89
C HIS A 106 4.89 -6.14 -48.46
N ARG A 107 5.89 -5.78 -49.26
CA ARG A 107 6.65 -4.53 -49.09
C ARG A 107 5.98 -3.35 -49.77
N ILE A 108 5.06 -3.63 -50.72
CA ILE A 108 4.17 -2.61 -51.30
C ILE A 108 3.08 -2.26 -50.28
N ALA A 109 2.40 -3.25 -49.69
CA ALA A 109 1.44 -3.02 -48.61
C ALA A 109 1.54 -4.12 -47.54
N ARG A 110 1.47 -3.76 -46.25
CA ARG A 110 1.53 -4.76 -45.15
C ARG A 110 0.16 -5.19 -44.64
N VAL A 111 -0.89 -4.52 -45.08
CA VAL A 111 -2.29 -4.77 -44.74
C VAL A 111 -3.08 -4.71 -46.04
N ALA A 112 -3.71 -5.83 -46.42
CA ALA A 112 -4.29 -6.00 -47.75
C ALA A 112 -5.33 -4.93 -48.12
N TRP A 113 -6.24 -4.63 -47.19
CA TRP A 113 -7.31 -3.66 -47.44
C TRP A 113 -6.84 -2.20 -47.45
N ALA A 114 -5.71 -1.89 -46.81
CA ALA A 114 -5.10 -0.56 -46.89
C ALA A 114 -4.47 -0.28 -48.27
N ALA A 115 -4.21 -1.31 -49.08
CA ALA A 115 -3.72 -1.19 -50.46
C ALA A 115 -4.81 -0.76 -51.45
N GLY A 116 -6.09 -0.82 -51.05
CA GLY A 116 -7.24 -0.58 -51.94
C GLY A 116 -7.14 0.69 -52.78
N PRO A 117 -6.87 1.88 -52.20
CA PRO A 117 -6.73 3.11 -52.98
C PRO A 117 -5.62 3.07 -54.04
N LEU A 118 -4.49 2.43 -53.72
CA LEU A 118 -3.38 2.24 -54.67
C LEU A 118 -3.77 1.27 -55.79
N MET A 119 -4.38 0.14 -55.45
CA MET A 119 -4.83 -0.85 -56.42
C MET A 119 -5.91 -0.28 -57.37
N SER A 120 -6.88 0.46 -56.84
CA SER A 120 -7.89 1.14 -57.64
C SER A 120 -7.28 2.13 -58.64
N TRP A 121 -6.25 2.87 -58.22
CA TRP A 121 -5.55 3.79 -59.12
C TRP A 121 -4.78 3.03 -60.21
N ILE A 122 -4.00 2.01 -59.84
CA ILE A 122 -3.22 1.17 -60.77
C ILE A 122 -4.15 0.55 -61.83
N GLN A 123 -5.31 0.02 -61.39
CA GLN A 123 -6.31 -0.54 -62.28
C GLN A 123 -6.90 0.50 -63.25
N ALA A 124 -7.19 1.70 -62.75
CA ALA A 124 -7.78 2.77 -63.57
C ALA A 124 -6.80 3.34 -64.61
N THR A 125 -5.49 3.35 -64.31
CA THR A 125 -4.46 3.92 -65.20
C THR A 125 -3.76 2.88 -66.07
N GLY A 126 -4.01 1.59 -65.86
CA GLY A 126 -3.30 0.52 -66.55
C GLY A 126 -1.83 0.42 -66.16
N CYS A 127 -1.50 0.84 -64.93
CA CYS A 127 -0.16 0.70 -64.35
C CYS A 127 0.15 -0.79 -64.08
N PHE A 128 1.41 -1.19 -64.23
CA PHE A 128 1.86 -2.53 -63.87
C PHE A 128 2.22 -2.59 -62.38
N ILE A 129 2.01 -3.75 -61.77
CA ILE A 129 2.52 -4.06 -60.43
C ILE A 129 3.36 -5.33 -60.49
N GLY A 130 4.43 -5.38 -59.71
CA GLY A 130 5.25 -6.58 -59.61
C GLY A 130 6.09 -6.62 -58.35
N SER A 131 6.67 -7.78 -58.10
CA SER A 131 7.66 -7.97 -57.05
C SER A 131 8.72 -8.97 -57.43
N GLY A 132 9.78 -9.14 -56.63
CA GLY A 132 10.80 -10.16 -56.88
C GLY A 132 10.21 -11.58 -56.93
N ASP A 133 9.35 -11.88 -55.96
CA ASP A 133 8.65 -13.15 -55.80
C ASP A 133 7.48 -13.38 -56.77
N ARG A 134 7.12 -12.40 -57.62
CA ARG A 134 5.98 -12.47 -58.55
C ARG A 134 6.32 -11.90 -59.93
N GLU A 135 5.50 -12.18 -60.94
CA GLU A 135 5.68 -11.56 -62.25
C GLU A 135 5.16 -10.11 -62.27
N ILE A 136 5.68 -9.30 -63.19
CA ILE A 136 5.14 -7.97 -63.46
C ILE A 136 3.87 -8.16 -64.30
N ARG A 137 2.74 -7.68 -63.81
CA ARG A 137 1.42 -7.89 -64.43
C ARG A 137 0.59 -6.62 -64.43
N LEU A 138 -0.30 -6.51 -65.41
CA LEU A 138 -1.36 -5.50 -65.43
C LEU A 138 -2.42 -5.88 -64.40
N LEU A 139 -2.93 -4.91 -63.65
CA LEU A 139 -3.96 -5.16 -62.64
C LEU A 139 -5.37 -5.12 -63.26
N ASP A 140 -5.87 -6.27 -63.70
CA ASP A 140 -7.27 -6.47 -64.09
C ASP A 140 -8.12 -6.96 -62.90
N ASN A 141 -9.42 -7.18 -63.08
CA ASN A 141 -10.31 -7.63 -61.99
C ASN A 141 -9.85 -8.95 -61.36
N ALA A 142 -9.27 -9.88 -62.13
CA ALA A 142 -8.87 -11.20 -61.65
C ALA A 142 -7.51 -11.15 -60.92
N THR A 143 -6.56 -10.40 -61.47
CA THR A 143 -5.26 -10.15 -60.85
C THR A 143 -5.38 -9.25 -59.63
N SER A 144 -6.30 -8.29 -59.61
CA SER A 144 -6.61 -7.48 -58.42
C SER A 144 -7.06 -8.35 -57.24
N ALA A 145 -7.98 -9.29 -57.47
CA ALA A 145 -8.39 -10.26 -56.44
C ALA A 145 -7.22 -11.15 -55.99
N SER A 146 -6.42 -11.68 -56.93
CA SER A 146 -5.24 -12.49 -56.60
C SER A 146 -4.21 -11.71 -55.78
N THR A 147 -3.89 -10.48 -56.17
CA THR A 147 -2.96 -9.61 -55.44
C THR A 147 -3.48 -9.26 -54.05
N PHE A 148 -4.78 -9.05 -53.89
CA PHE A 148 -5.39 -8.86 -52.57
C PHE A 148 -5.22 -10.10 -51.67
N PHE A 149 -5.50 -11.31 -52.19
CA PHE A 149 -5.28 -12.55 -51.45
C PHE A 149 -3.80 -12.81 -51.15
N ASP A 150 -2.90 -12.48 -52.07
CA ASP A 150 -1.45 -12.59 -51.85
C ASP A 150 -0.97 -11.63 -50.74
N LEU A 151 -1.49 -10.40 -50.70
CA LEU A 151 -1.23 -9.44 -49.63
C LEU A 151 -1.81 -9.93 -48.29
N GLN A 152 -2.98 -10.56 -48.30
CA GLN A 152 -3.60 -11.14 -47.11
C GLN A 152 -2.84 -12.36 -46.59
N ALA A 153 -2.41 -13.28 -47.45
CA ALA A 153 -1.60 -14.44 -47.08
C ALA A 153 -0.20 -14.01 -46.57
N SER A 154 0.37 -12.97 -47.17
CA SER A 154 1.64 -12.40 -46.72
C SER A 154 1.53 -11.62 -45.41
N GLU A 155 0.32 -11.20 -45.01
CA GLU A 155 0.07 -10.68 -43.67
C GLU A 155 0.41 -11.73 -42.59
N GLU A 156 0.13 -13.01 -42.85
CA GLU A 156 0.51 -14.15 -42.00
C GLU A 156 2.04 -14.31 -41.90
N VAL A 157 2.77 -14.09 -42.99
CA VAL A 157 4.25 -14.12 -43.02
C VAL A 157 4.84 -12.92 -42.28
N ALA A 158 4.28 -11.73 -42.47
CA ALA A 158 4.65 -10.53 -41.73
C ALA A 158 4.34 -10.64 -40.22
N ARG A 159 3.46 -11.57 -39.84
CA ARG A 159 3.21 -11.96 -38.43
C ARG A 159 4.39 -12.72 -37.82
N LYS A 160 5.25 -13.36 -38.63
CA LYS A 160 6.45 -14.11 -38.21
C LYS A 160 7.72 -13.25 -38.12
N LEU A 161 7.75 -12.05 -38.71
CA LEU A 161 8.90 -11.12 -38.63
C LEU A 161 9.36 -10.80 -37.18
N PRO A 162 8.47 -10.65 -36.17
CA PRO A 162 8.89 -10.50 -34.78
C PRO A 162 9.65 -11.72 -34.23
N LEU A 163 9.32 -12.95 -34.68
CA LEU A 163 10.02 -14.18 -34.26
C LEU A 163 11.44 -14.22 -34.80
N GLU A 164 11.64 -13.92 -36.09
CA GLU A 164 12.98 -13.87 -36.70
C GLU A 164 13.85 -12.77 -36.09
N SER A 165 13.26 -11.60 -35.84
CA SER A 165 13.95 -10.50 -35.16
C SER A 165 14.43 -10.92 -33.76
N ARG A 166 13.59 -11.63 -33.00
CA ARG A 166 13.92 -12.11 -31.64
C ARG A 166 14.93 -13.25 -31.64
N ARG A 167 14.87 -14.17 -32.61
CA ARG A 167 15.94 -15.17 -32.84
C ARG A 167 17.28 -14.49 -33.10
N GLY A 168 17.29 -13.41 -33.90
CA GLY A 168 18.48 -12.60 -34.14
C GLY A 168 19.02 -11.90 -32.89
N MET A 169 18.14 -11.49 -31.95
CA MET A 169 18.55 -10.93 -30.66
C MET A 169 19.14 -11.99 -29.74
N ALA A 170 18.52 -13.18 -29.69
CA ALA A 170 18.99 -14.30 -28.89
C ALA A 170 20.39 -14.75 -29.35
N ALA A 171 20.59 -14.91 -30.65
CA ALA A 171 21.87 -15.32 -31.23
C ALA A 171 23.03 -14.33 -30.98
N LYS A 172 22.72 -13.05 -30.76
CA LYS A 172 23.71 -11.99 -30.45
C LYS A 172 23.95 -11.82 -28.95
N THR A 173 23.27 -12.57 -28.10
CA THR A 173 23.44 -12.47 -26.65
C THR A 173 24.33 -13.58 -26.17
N ALA A 174 25.44 -13.25 -25.52
CA ALA A 174 26.34 -14.25 -24.98
C ALA A 174 25.70 -14.95 -23.75
N PRO A 175 25.99 -16.25 -23.52
CA PRO A 175 25.32 -17.05 -22.51
C PRO A 175 25.81 -16.80 -21.07
N ALA A 176 26.94 -16.11 -20.90
CA ALA A 176 27.56 -15.87 -19.60
C ALA A 176 28.30 -14.54 -19.57
N MET A 177 28.30 -13.91 -18.40
CA MET A 177 29.08 -12.72 -18.10
C MET A 177 30.50 -13.10 -17.70
N VAL A 178 31.49 -12.47 -18.34
CA VAL A 178 32.92 -12.74 -18.14
C VAL A 178 33.60 -11.42 -17.81
N GLY A 179 34.39 -11.39 -16.73
CA GLY A 179 35.07 -10.16 -16.28
C GLY A 179 34.10 -9.02 -15.97
N GLY A 180 32.86 -9.33 -15.56
CA GLY A 180 31.82 -8.34 -15.28
C GLY A 180 31.14 -7.74 -16.51
N GLN A 181 31.38 -8.27 -17.73
CA GLN A 181 30.80 -7.77 -18.99
C GLN A 181 30.21 -8.90 -19.84
N VAL A 182 29.23 -8.58 -20.69
CA VAL A 182 28.60 -9.52 -21.64
C VAL A 182 28.00 -8.80 -22.84
N GLU A 183 28.16 -9.36 -24.04
CA GLU A 183 27.49 -8.86 -25.24
C GLU A 183 26.00 -9.22 -25.22
N VAL A 184 25.13 -8.25 -25.50
CA VAL A 184 23.67 -8.43 -25.48
C VAL A 184 23.02 -7.98 -26.80
N GLY A 185 22.16 -8.83 -27.36
CA GLY A 185 21.32 -8.49 -28.51
C GLY A 185 19.94 -7.96 -28.11
N VAL A 186 19.52 -8.22 -26.87
CA VAL A 186 18.18 -7.90 -26.37
C VAL A 186 18.13 -6.45 -25.85
N GLY A 187 17.18 -5.66 -26.35
CA GLY A 187 16.97 -4.27 -25.91
C GLY A 187 16.19 -4.11 -24.61
N HIS A 188 16.39 -5.01 -23.64
CA HIS A 188 15.67 -4.97 -22.36
C HIS A 188 16.45 -4.13 -21.33
N VAL A 189 15.73 -3.45 -20.45
CA VAL A 189 16.36 -2.78 -19.30
C VAL A 189 16.82 -3.84 -18.30
N PRO A 190 18.10 -3.88 -17.91
CA PRO A 190 18.58 -4.84 -16.93
C PRO A 190 18.20 -4.44 -15.48
N PRO A 191 18.27 -5.38 -14.52
CA PRO A 191 18.10 -5.06 -13.10
C PRO A 191 19.07 -3.97 -12.62
N PRO A 192 18.69 -3.16 -11.61
CA PRO A 192 19.58 -2.17 -11.03
C PRO A 192 20.91 -2.77 -10.52
N GLY A 193 22.01 -2.04 -10.67
CA GLY A 193 23.37 -2.55 -10.46
C GLY A 193 24.03 -3.09 -11.74
N LEU A 194 23.27 -3.24 -12.82
CA LEU A 194 23.77 -3.45 -14.18
C LEU A 194 23.51 -2.23 -15.06
N ALA A 195 24.39 -2.02 -16.04
CA ALA A 195 24.23 -0.99 -17.07
C ALA A 195 24.44 -1.59 -18.46
N VAL A 196 23.89 -0.93 -19.49
CA VAL A 196 24.07 -1.29 -20.89
C VAL A 196 24.60 -0.08 -21.65
N VAL A 197 25.75 -0.24 -22.29
CA VAL A 197 26.33 0.76 -23.17
C VAL A 197 26.32 0.27 -24.61
N ARG A 198 26.34 1.24 -25.54
CA ARG A 198 26.57 0.94 -26.95
C ARG A 198 28.02 1.23 -27.29
N MET A 199 28.74 0.22 -27.75
CA MET A 199 30.14 0.38 -28.14
C MET A 199 30.25 1.11 -29.48
N LYS A 200 31.40 1.73 -29.74
CA LYS A 200 31.73 2.28 -31.06
C LYS A 200 31.94 1.14 -32.05
N GLY A 201 31.31 1.23 -33.21
CA GLY A 201 31.51 0.31 -34.34
C GLY A 201 32.32 0.97 -35.44
N SER A 202 32.76 0.18 -36.43
CA SER A 202 33.48 0.69 -37.63
C SER A 202 32.71 1.76 -38.42
N ALA A 203 31.38 1.81 -38.28
CA ALA A 203 30.49 2.82 -38.86
C ALA A 203 29.72 3.63 -37.78
N GLY A 204 30.31 3.82 -36.60
CA GLY A 204 29.76 4.64 -35.50
C GLY A 204 29.08 3.83 -34.40
N ARG A 205 27.94 3.16 -34.68
CA ARG A 205 27.22 2.35 -33.68
C ARG A 205 27.61 0.86 -33.76
N GLY A 206 28.22 0.35 -32.71
CA GLY A 206 28.62 -1.05 -32.53
C GLY A 206 27.60 -1.88 -31.76
N HIS A 207 28.07 -3.01 -31.22
CA HIS A 207 27.27 -3.93 -30.41
C HIS A 207 26.95 -3.34 -29.01
N LEU A 208 26.02 -3.97 -28.30
CA LEU A 208 25.68 -3.58 -26.93
C LEU A 208 26.46 -4.45 -25.95
N VAL A 209 27.01 -3.81 -24.92
CA VAL A 209 27.67 -4.49 -23.80
C VAL A 209 26.90 -4.17 -22.54
N MET A 210 26.48 -5.22 -21.84
CA MET A 210 25.94 -5.14 -20.49
C MET A 210 27.06 -5.43 -19.49
N PHE A 211 27.15 -4.68 -18.40
CA PHE A 211 28.21 -4.84 -17.40
C PHE A 211 27.73 -4.54 -15.97
N LEU A 212 28.49 -5.00 -14.98
CA LEU A 212 28.33 -4.63 -13.57
C LEU A 212 28.67 -3.14 -13.40
N ASP A 213 27.71 -2.31 -12.98
CA ASP A 213 27.89 -0.86 -12.96
C ASP A 213 28.67 -0.39 -11.72
N SER A 214 29.95 -0.75 -11.71
CA SER A 214 30.98 -0.39 -10.73
C SER A 214 32.24 0.03 -11.50
N PRO A 215 33.08 0.93 -10.97
CA PRO A 215 34.29 1.42 -11.65
C PRO A 215 35.19 0.31 -12.22
N ASP A 216 35.31 -0.82 -11.52
CA ASP A 216 36.20 -1.94 -11.90
C ASP A 216 35.77 -2.70 -13.17
N PHE A 217 34.48 -2.62 -13.54
CA PHE A 217 33.91 -3.40 -14.66
C PHE A 217 33.41 -2.51 -15.80
N ARG A 218 33.49 -1.18 -15.64
CA ARG A 218 33.06 -0.21 -16.65
C ARG A 218 33.92 -0.32 -17.92
N PRO A 219 33.30 -0.38 -19.10
CA PRO A 219 34.02 -0.20 -20.36
C PRO A 219 34.69 1.18 -20.41
N ASP A 220 35.80 1.29 -21.13
CA ASP A 220 36.47 2.58 -21.37
C ASP A 220 35.51 3.54 -22.10
N GLU A 221 35.34 4.75 -21.56
CA GLU A 221 34.49 5.79 -22.13
C GLU A 221 34.86 6.10 -23.59
N ALA A 222 36.16 6.06 -23.92
CA ALA A 222 36.62 6.32 -25.28
C ALA A 222 36.07 5.30 -26.30
N GLN A 223 35.71 4.09 -25.84
CA GLN A 223 35.17 3.01 -26.66
C GLN A 223 33.63 3.02 -26.73
N VAL A 224 32.97 3.83 -25.91
CA VAL A 224 31.51 3.91 -25.82
C VAL A 224 30.96 5.00 -26.74
N ALA A 225 29.94 4.66 -27.52
CA ALA A 225 29.22 5.59 -28.39
C ALA A 225 28.03 6.24 -27.68
N GLU A 226 27.28 5.48 -26.88
CA GLU A 226 26.06 5.95 -26.21
C GLU A 226 25.90 5.32 -24.82
N TRP A 227 25.22 6.07 -23.93
CA TRP A 227 24.73 5.63 -22.62
C TRP A 227 25.80 5.33 -21.57
N PHE A 228 26.96 5.99 -21.68
CA PHE A 228 28.00 5.91 -20.66
C PHE A 228 27.47 6.39 -19.28
N PRO A 229 27.75 5.67 -18.18
CA PRO A 229 27.39 6.11 -16.83
C PRO A 229 28.26 7.31 -16.40
N SER A 230 27.66 8.50 -16.31
CA SER A 230 28.37 9.72 -15.88
C SER A 230 27.92 10.26 -14.51
N SER A 231 27.15 9.47 -13.75
CA SER A 231 26.76 9.83 -12.38
C SER A 231 27.95 9.76 -11.42
N VAL A 232 28.00 10.71 -10.48
CA VAL A 232 28.99 10.76 -9.39
C VAL A 232 28.30 10.66 -8.04
N ASP A 233 29.02 10.20 -7.02
CA ASP A 233 28.56 10.21 -5.63
C ASP A 233 28.70 11.60 -4.98
N ALA A 234 28.37 11.70 -3.69
CA ALA A 234 28.45 12.95 -2.94
C ALA A 234 29.90 13.48 -2.79
N GLU A 235 30.88 12.60 -2.97
CA GLU A 235 32.31 12.89 -2.90
C GLU A 235 32.88 13.29 -4.28
N GLY A 236 32.09 13.19 -5.36
CA GLY A 236 32.47 13.55 -6.72
C GLY A 236 33.14 12.42 -7.50
N GLU A 237 33.20 11.21 -6.93
CA GLU A 237 33.76 10.02 -7.56
C GLU A 237 32.71 9.31 -8.43
N PRO A 238 33.11 8.53 -9.45
CA PRO A 238 32.16 7.81 -10.29
C PRO A 238 31.27 6.88 -9.45
N ALA A 239 29.95 7.08 -9.51
CA ALA A 239 29.01 6.38 -8.64
C ALA A 239 29.08 4.85 -8.82
N ASP A 240 29.14 4.09 -7.74
CA ASP A 240 29.13 2.63 -7.78
C ASP A 240 27.72 2.09 -7.50
N SER A 241 27.00 1.78 -8.58
CA SER A 241 25.64 1.23 -8.51
C SER A 241 25.62 -0.19 -7.94
N VAL A 242 26.69 -0.98 -8.11
CA VAL A 242 26.81 -2.32 -7.50
C VAL A 242 26.89 -2.16 -5.99
N ALA A 243 27.79 -1.30 -5.49
CA ALA A 243 27.93 -1.03 -4.07
C ALA A 243 26.65 -0.47 -3.46
N ALA A 244 25.94 0.43 -4.16
CA ALA A 244 24.66 0.96 -3.73
C ALA A 244 23.58 -0.11 -3.59
N VAL A 245 23.48 -1.04 -4.56
CA VAL A 245 22.53 -2.17 -4.49
C VAL A 245 22.90 -3.15 -3.39
N LYS A 246 24.20 -3.50 -3.23
CA LYS A 246 24.67 -4.36 -2.13
C LYS A 246 24.32 -3.75 -0.77
N TRP A 247 24.55 -2.44 -0.62
CA TRP A 247 24.17 -1.72 0.60
C TRP A 247 22.66 -1.76 0.84
N LEU A 248 21.85 -1.49 -0.19
CA LEU A 248 20.39 -1.52 -0.06
C LEU A 248 19.89 -2.90 0.35
N LEU A 249 20.38 -3.97 -0.28
CA LEU A 249 19.99 -5.34 0.07
C LEU A 249 20.37 -5.69 1.52
N ALA A 250 21.54 -5.23 1.99
CA ALA A 250 21.96 -5.44 3.37
C ALA A 250 21.15 -4.66 4.43
N HIS A 251 20.42 -3.60 4.04
CA HIS A 251 19.72 -2.71 4.99
C HIS A 251 18.20 -2.61 4.77
N ALA A 252 17.68 -3.15 3.66
CA ALA A 252 16.25 -3.17 3.39
C ALA A 252 15.50 -3.99 4.47
N TYR A 253 14.39 -3.44 4.95
CA TYR A 253 13.54 -4.01 6.01
C TYR A 253 14.26 -4.25 7.35
N THR A 254 15.39 -3.59 7.59
CA THR A 254 16.04 -3.56 8.91
C THR A 254 15.28 -2.64 9.86
N GLU A 255 15.11 -3.08 11.12
CA GLU A 255 14.42 -2.31 12.15
C GLU A 255 15.11 -0.95 12.40
N GLY A 256 14.32 0.12 12.53
CA GLY A 256 14.82 1.47 12.76
C GLY A 256 15.23 2.27 11.51
N LEU A 257 15.31 1.65 10.32
CA LEU A 257 15.57 2.34 9.06
C LEU A 257 14.28 2.55 8.27
N THR A 258 13.92 3.81 7.99
CA THR A 258 12.73 4.08 7.16
C THR A 258 13.07 4.00 5.67
N LYS A 259 12.05 3.77 4.83
CA LYS A 259 12.18 3.81 3.36
C LYS A 259 12.75 5.15 2.86
N SER A 260 12.47 6.24 3.56
CA SER A 260 13.03 7.57 3.27
C SER A 260 14.52 7.67 3.60
N ASP A 261 15.00 6.97 4.63
CA ASP A 261 16.41 6.95 5.01
C ASP A 261 17.22 6.14 4.00
N LEU A 262 16.70 4.98 3.59
CA LEU A 262 17.28 4.17 2.52
C LEU A 262 17.42 4.98 1.22
N MET A 263 16.40 5.78 0.88
CA MET A 263 16.42 6.63 -0.30
C MET A 263 17.47 7.75 -0.23
N ARG A 264 17.62 8.40 0.93
CA ARG A 264 18.65 9.44 1.12
C ARG A 264 20.05 8.87 0.93
N GLU A 265 20.30 7.66 1.41
CA GLU A 265 21.61 7.03 1.23
C GLU A 265 21.87 6.63 -0.22
N LEU A 266 20.85 6.16 -0.96
CA LEU A 266 20.98 5.92 -2.40
C LEU A 266 21.30 7.21 -3.17
N ILE A 267 20.69 8.34 -2.81
CA ILE A 267 20.99 9.65 -3.39
C ILE A 267 22.44 10.04 -3.09
N ARG A 268 22.90 9.87 -1.84
CA ARG A 268 24.28 10.16 -1.45
C ARG A 268 25.31 9.36 -2.26
N ARG A 269 24.97 8.12 -2.62
CA ARG A 269 25.82 7.22 -3.43
C ARG A 269 25.75 7.47 -4.94
N GLY A 270 25.04 8.52 -5.39
CA GLY A 270 24.87 8.81 -6.82
C GLY A 270 24.11 7.73 -7.58
N PHE A 271 23.21 7.00 -6.90
CA PHE A 271 22.57 5.82 -7.46
C PHE A 271 21.77 6.14 -8.73
N SER A 272 22.00 5.34 -9.76
CA SER A 272 21.43 5.53 -11.09
C SER A 272 21.02 4.19 -11.70
N THR A 273 19.98 4.20 -12.53
CA THR A 273 19.51 2.98 -13.23
C THR A 273 19.53 3.17 -14.74
N GLN A 274 19.70 2.07 -15.48
CA GLN A 274 19.68 2.10 -16.94
C GLN A 274 18.41 2.73 -17.51
N LYS A 275 17.25 2.52 -16.87
CA LYS A 275 15.97 3.10 -17.29
C LYS A 275 15.98 4.63 -17.25
N MET A 276 16.60 5.21 -16.22
CA MET A 276 16.68 6.67 -16.06
C MET A 276 17.53 7.28 -17.17
N ARG A 277 18.64 6.62 -17.51
CA ARG A 277 19.55 7.01 -18.59
C ARG A 277 18.88 6.93 -19.97
N TYR A 278 17.98 5.97 -20.20
CA TYR A 278 17.25 5.85 -21.46
C TYR A 278 16.19 6.94 -21.70
N HIS A 279 15.46 7.35 -20.66
CA HIS A 279 14.20 8.07 -20.86
C HIS A 279 14.22 9.54 -20.43
N HIS A 280 15.13 9.96 -19.56
CA HIS A 280 14.97 11.23 -18.84
C HIS A 280 16.07 12.27 -19.06
N ALA A 281 17.08 12.00 -19.91
CA ALA A 281 18.28 12.83 -20.03
C ALA A 281 18.98 13.13 -18.67
N ARG A 282 18.63 12.36 -17.62
CA ARG A 282 19.14 12.46 -16.25
C ARG A 282 20.08 11.31 -15.98
N THR A 283 21.11 11.58 -15.20
CA THR A 283 22.22 10.66 -14.92
C THR A 283 22.08 9.94 -13.57
N ASP A 284 21.28 10.46 -12.63
CA ASP A 284 21.19 10.02 -11.23
C ASP A 284 19.83 10.38 -10.58
N ILE A 285 19.59 9.88 -9.35
CA ILE A 285 18.43 10.26 -8.53
C ILE A 285 18.77 11.45 -7.64
N THR A 286 17.86 12.43 -7.55
CA THR A 286 18.11 13.71 -6.86
C THR A 286 17.22 13.92 -5.63
N ILE A 287 17.56 14.91 -4.80
CA ILE A 287 16.74 15.33 -3.64
C ILE A 287 15.30 15.70 -4.05
N GLY A 288 15.09 16.21 -5.27
CA GLY A 288 13.74 16.52 -5.78
C GLY A 288 12.84 15.29 -5.95
N ASP A 289 13.42 14.09 -5.93
CA ASP A 289 12.70 12.82 -6.08
C ASP A 289 12.30 12.19 -4.73
N LEU A 290 12.60 12.83 -3.59
CA LEU A 290 12.29 12.39 -2.20
C LEU A 290 10.79 12.41 -1.84
N SER A 291 9.88 12.25 -2.80
CA SER A 291 8.50 11.92 -2.45
C SER A 291 8.43 10.47 -1.95
N HIS A 292 7.59 10.21 -0.94
CA HIS A 292 7.43 8.87 -0.37
C HIS A 292 7.06 7.82 -1.44
N SER A 293 6.24 8.18 -2.43
CA SER A 293 5.85 7.31 -3.55
C SER A 293 7.01 6.95 -4.48
N ASN A 294 7.92 7.88 -4.74
CA ASN A 294 9.07 7.65 -5.62
C ASN A 294 10.14 6.79 -4.94
N ALA A 295 10.41 7.05 -3.65
CA ALA A 295 11.31 6.23 -2.83
C ALA A 295 10.87 4.76 -2.80
N LEU A 296 9.56 4.54 -2.63
CA LEU A 296 8.96 3.21 -2.60
C LEU A 296 9.04 2.51 -3.97
N GLY A 297 8.95 3.27 -5.07
CA GLY A 297 9.12 2.76 -6.43
C GLY A 297 10.54 2.25 -6.73
N VAL A 298 11.57 2.98 -6.30
CA VAL A 298 12.98 2.61 -6.51
C VAL A 298 13.36 1.36 -5.70
N ILE A 299 13.03 1.34 -4.41
CA ILE A 299 13.31 0.21 -3.52
C ILE A 299 12.58 -1.06 -4.00
N ARG A 300 11.29 -0.93 -4.39
CA ARG A 300 10.55 -2.06 -4.98
C ARG A 300 11.14 -2.55 -6.29
N THR A 301 11.75 -1.68 -7.09
CA THR A 301 12.37 -2.09 -8.36
C THR A 301 13.53 -3.05 -8.10
N VAL A 302 14.39 -2.76 -7.12
CA VAL A 302 15.44 -3.69 -6.69
C VAL A 302 14.81 -4.97 -6.12
N CYS A 303 13.84 -4.86 -5.21
CA CYS A 303 13.21 -6.02 -4.59
C CYS A 303 12.44 -6.93 -5.58
N ARG A 304 12.02 -6.44 -6.75
CA ARG A 304 11.39 -7.27 -7.80
C ARG A 304 12.37 -8.22 -8.50
N HIS A 305 13.67 -7.97 -8.38
CA HIS A 305 14.72 -8.77 -9.01
C HIS A 305 15.50 -9.63 -8.00
N LEU A 306 14.92 -9.97 -6.83
CA LEU A 306 15.59 -10.77 -5.80
C LEU A 306 16.11 -12.12 -6.29
N GLU A 307 15.38 -12.79 -7.18
CA GLU A 307 15.83 -14.07 -7.73
C GLU A 307 17.10 -13.91 -8.57
N PHE A 308 17.21 -12.81 -9.32
CA PHE A 308 18.45 -12.46 -10.03
C PHE A 308 19.59 -12.19 -9.04
N TYR A 309 19.36 -11.40 -7.99
CA TYR A 309 20.39 -11.09 -7.00
C TYR A 309 20.83 -12.33 -6.19
N ARG A 310 19.92 -13.27 -5.96
CA ARG A 310 20.18 -14.53 -5.26
C ARG A 310 21.02 -15.49 -6.10
N THR A 311 20.68 -15.63 -7.38
CA THR A 311 21.26 -16.67 -8.25
C THR A 311 22.39 -16.17 -9.15
N GLY A 312 22.46 -14.87 -9.42
CA GLY A 312 23.33 -14.30 -10.45
C GLY A 312 22.94 -14.69 -11.87
N VAL A 313 21.72 -15.19 -12.08
CA VAL A 313 21.21 -15.63 -13.38
C VAL A 313 20.18 -14.63 -13.88
N LEU A 314 20.48 -13.96 -14.99
CA LEU A 314 19.57 -13.03 -15.64
C LEU A 314 18.76 -13.77 -16.72
N ARG A 315 17.44 -13.68 -16.65
CA ARG A 315 16.52 -14.28 -17.62
C ARG A 315 15.71 -13.21 -18.33
N PHE A 316 15.73 -13.21 -19.66
CA PHE A 316 14.90 -12.33 -20.47
C PHE A 316 13.80 -13.13 -21.19
N PRO A 317 12.54 -13.01 -20.75
CA PRO A 317 11.45 -13.70 -21.39
C PRO A 317 11.10 -12.99 -22.70
N PHE A 318 11.07 -13.73 -23.80
CA PHE A 318 10.52 -13.20 -25.04
C PHE A 318 8.98 -13.24 -25.05
N GLY A 319 8.35 -14.15 -24.32
CA GLY A 319 6.89 -14.23 -24.23
C GLY A 319 6.21 -14.53 -25.57
N ILE A 320 6.82 -15.38 -26.40
CA ILE A 320 6.19 -15.98 -27.58
C ILE A 320 6.41 -17.49 -27.55
N ASP A 321 5.38 -18.24 -27.88
CA ASP A 321 5.44 -19.69 -28.07
C ASP A 321 6.47 -20.09 -29.15
N GLY A 322 7.41 -20.98 -28.78
CA GLY A 322 8.42 -21.54 -29.71
C GLY A 322 9.77 -20.82 -29.74
N LEU A 323 10.07 -19.93 -28.79
CA LEU A 323 11.41 -19.37 -28.57
C LEU A 323 11.76 -19.38 -27.08
N ASP A 324 12.86 -20.05 -26.73
CA ASP A 324 13.34 -20.12 -25.35
C ASP A 324 13.79 -18.75 -24.82
N ASP A 325 13.69 -18.58 -23.51
CA ASP A 325 14.19 -17.40 -22.81
C ASP A 325 15.72 -17.28 -22.97
N VAL A 326 16.20 -16.05 -23.11
CA VAL A 326 17.65 -15.79 -23.08
C VAL A 326 18.11 -15.80 -21.62
N VAL A 327 19.06 -16.67 -21.33
CA VAL A 327 19.65 -16.84 -20.00
C VAL A 327 21.11 -16.40 -20.04
N ILE A 328 21.47 -15.49 -19.15
CA ILE A 328 22.86 -15.04 -18.93
C ILE A 328 23.26 -15.44 -17.51
N THR A 329 24.29 -16.26 -17.38
CA THR A 329 24.83 -16.69 -16.09
C THR A 329 26.05 -15.86 -15.66
N GLY A 330 26.48 -15.99 -14.40
CA GLY A 330 27.70 -15.34 -13.91
C GLY A 330 27.56 -13.85 -13.59
N CYS A 331 26.34 -13.33 -13.41
CA CYS A 331 26.10 -11.91 -13.14
C CYS A 331 26.25 -11.52 -11.65
N CYS A 332 27.01 -12.29 -10.87
CA CYS A 332 27.33 -11.95 -9.48
C CYS A 332 28.62 -11.13 -9.41
N PRO A 333 28.64 -9.99 -8.70
CA PRO A 333 29.88 -9.30 -8.39
C PRO A 333 30.71 -10.12 -7.38
N PRO A 334 32.00 -9.78 -7.18
CA PRO A 334 32.82 -10.39 -6.14
C PRO A 334 32.13 -10.36 -4.77
N GLY A 335 32.11 -11.52 -4.09
CA GLY A 335 31.43 -11.70 -2.80
C GLY A 335 29.90 -11.77 -2.88
N GLY A 336 29.31 -11.86 -4.07
CA GLY A 336 27.86 -11.93 -4.28
C GLY A 336 27.14 -10.60 -4.06
N TRP A 337 25.81 -10.61 -4.26
CA TRP A 337 24.97 -9.41 -4.11
C TRP A 337 24.55 -9.15 -2.65
N ALA A 338 24.21 -10.19 -1.89
CA ALA A 338 23.86 -10.11 -0.47
C ALA A 338 23.98 -11.50 0.17
N THR A 339 23.81 -11.60 1.49
CA THR A 339 23.85 -12.88 2.18
C THR A 339 22.48 -13.60 2.13
N PRO A 340 22.42 -14.93 2.33
CA PRO A 340 21.15 -15.64 2.47
C PRO A 340 20.22 -15.07 3.56
N ALA A 341 20.79 -14.58 4.66
CA ALA A 341 20.05 -13.94 5.75
C ALA A 341 19.39 -12.62 5.31
N ASP A 342 20.06 -11.83 4.48
CA ASP A 342 19.48 -10.61 3.90
C ASP A 342 18.29 -10.94 3.00
N PHE A 343 18.42 -11.97 2.15
CA PHE A 343 17.31 -12.41 1.31
C PHE A 343 16.12 -12.91 2.11
N ALA A 344 16.35 -13.64 3.21
CA ALA A 344 15.27 -14.09 4.09
C ALA A 344 14.56 -12.92 4.78
N ARG A 345 15.32 -11.92 5.27
CA ARG A 345 14.76 -10.69 5.86
C ARG A 345 13.91 -9.92 4.86
N ILE A 346 14.42 -9.70 3.65
CA ILE A 346 13.68 -8.98 2.60
C ILE A 346 12.43 -9.76 2.20
N ALA A 347 12.50 -11.09 2.06
CA ALA A 347 11.34 -11.91 1.75
C ALA A 347 10.24 -11.78 2.83
N ALA A 348 10.61 -11.88 4.12
CA ALA A 348 9.67 -11.67 5.21
C ALA A 348 9.07 -10.25 5.23
N GLY A 349 9.90 -9.23 4.96
CA GLY A 349 9.45 -7.84 4.86
C GLY A 349 8.54 -7.57 3.66
N LEU A 350 8.78 -8.21 2.52
CA LEU A 350 7.92 -8.16 1.35
C LEU A 350 6.61 -8.89 1.58
N ASP A 351 6.63 -10.06 2.23
CA ASP A 351 5.41 -10.79 2.59
C ASP A 351 4.56 -9.98 3.56
N ALA A 352 5.18 -9.28 4.52
CA ALA A 352 4.50 -8.32 5.38
C ALA A 352 3.90 -7.17 4.57
N ASP A 353 4.70 -6.48 3.73
CA ASP A 353 4.24 -5.39 2.86
C ASP A 353 3.14 -5.85 1.86
N GLU A 354 3.19 -7.08 1.34
CA GLU A 354 2.21 -7.66 0.40
C GLU A 354 0.93 -8.11 1.12
N SER A 355 1.05 -8.67 2.33
CA SER A 355 -0.10 -8.93 3.21
C SER A 355 -0.84 -7.63 3.55
N GLU A 356 -0.09 -6.52 3.63
CA GLU A 356 -0.59 -5.17 3.86
C GLU A 356 -1.05 -4.42 2.59
N ALA A 357 -0.56 -4.79 1.40
CA ALA A 357 -0.79 -4.10 0.12
C ALA A 357 -1.66 -4.89 -0.89
N ARG A 358 -2.46 -5.87 -0.43
CA ARG A 358 -3.38 -6.59 -1.31
C ARG A 358 -4.40 -5.64 -1.96
N PRO A 359 -4.68 -5.81 -3.27
CA PRO A 359 -5.38 -4.82 -4.07
C PRO A 359 -6.86 -4.66 -3.68
N ASN A 360 -7.34 -3.42 -3.76
CA ASN A 360 -8.70 -2.93 -3.49
C ASN A 360 -9.86 -3.76 -4.12
N HIS A 361 -9.58 -4.66 -5.06
CA HIS A 361 -10.59 -5.53 -5.69
C HIS A 361 -10.93 -6.80 -4.89
N LEU A 362 -10.22 -7.09 -3.79
CA LEU A 362 -10.49 -8.25 -2.91
C LEU A 362 -11.53 -7.98 -1.82
N TYR A 363 -12.03 -6.75 -1.71
CA TYR A 363 -13.10 -6.41 -0.77
C TYR A 363 -14.47 -6.81 -1.33
N TRP A 364 -15.27 -7.53 -0.54
CA TRP A 364 -16.57 -8.09 -0.93
C TRP A 364 -17.47 -7.13 -1.72
N PHE A 365 -17.65 -5.92 -1.20
CA PHE A 365 -18.64 -4.98 -1.72
C PHE A 365 -18.05 -3.94 -2.69
N ALA A 366 -16.75 -3.98 -2.96
CA ALA A 366 -16.16 -3.12 -3.97
C ALA A 366 -16.76 -3.50 -5.33
N GLY A 367 -17.24 -2.54 -6.12
CA GLY A 367 -17.91 -2.77 -7.40
C GLY A 367 -19.43 -2.85 -7.32
N LEU A 368 -20.04 -2.83 -6.13
CA LEU A 368 -21.50 -2.83 -5.97
C LEU A 368 -22.09 -1.51 -6.48
N PRO A 369 -23.05 -1.52 -7.44
CA PRO A 369 -23.76 -0.32 -7.84
C PRO A 369 -24.77 0.06 -6.75
N VAL A 370 -24.79 1.33 -6.34
CA VAL A 370 -25.68 1.88 -5.32
C VAL A 370 -26.31 3.18 -5.82
N SER A 371 -27.63 3.26 -5.77
CA SER A 371 -28.38 4.45 -6.11
C SER A 371 -28.55 5.37 -4.89
N ILE A 372 -28.31 6.67 -5.07
CA ILE A 372 -28.54 7.71 -4.06
C ILE A 372 -29.36 8.81 -4.74
N GLY A 373 -30.64 8.94 -4.35
CA GLY A 373 -31.59 9.73 -5.13
C GLY A 373 -31.74 9.16 -6.54
N ASP A 374 -31.67 10.03 -7.56
CA ASP A 374 -31.76 9.64 -8.97
C ASP A 374 -30.41 9.20 -9.58
N ASP A 375 -29.32 9.30 -8.82
CA ASP A 375 -27.97 9.04 -9.30
C ASP A 375 -27.47 7.64 -8.91
N THR A 376 -26.66 7.04 -9.78
CA THR A 376 -26.05 5.71 -9.54
C THR A 376 -24.54 5.83 -9.38
N PHE A 377 -24.04 5.30 -8.27
CA PHE A 377 -22.63 5.25 -7.91
C PHE A 377 -22.16 3.80 -7.84
N VAL A 378 -20.84 3.59 -7.78
CA VAL A 378 -20.23 2.29 -7.55
C VAL A 378 -19.38 2.37 -6.28
N LEU A 379 -19.53 1.40 -5.38
CA LEU A 379 -18.70 1.32 -4.18
C LEU A 379 -17.25 0.99 -4.54
N ARG A 380 -16.31 1.69 -3.93
CA ARG A 380 -14.87 1.44 -4.03
C ARG A 380 -14.27 1.35 -2.63
N SER A 381 -13.32 0.45 -2.43
CA SER A 381 -12.64 0.36 -1.13
C SER A 381 -11.68 1.52 -0.94
N ARG A 382 -11.69 2.11 0.26
CA ARG A 382 -10.74 3.15 0.64
C ARG A 382 -9.40 2.49 0.99
N SER A 383 -8.32 2.90 0.31
CA SER A 383 -6.96 2.56 0.72
C SER A 383 -6.59 3.45 1.91
N LEU A 384 -6.73 2.94 3.14
CA LEU A 384 -6.24 3.65 4.33
C LEU A 384 -4.71 3.61 4.37
N GLY A 385 -4.09 4.75 4.69
CA GLY A 385 -2.64 4.84 4.93
C GLY A 385 -2.25 4.14 6.24
N TYR A 386 -0.96 3.81 6.40
CA TYR A 386 -0.43 3.07 7.57
C TYR A 386 -0.87 3.64 8.93
N LYS A 387 -0.83 4.97 9.10
CA LYS A 387 -1.25 5.63 10.36
C LYS A 387 -2.76 5.55 10.64
N GLU A 388 -3.59 5.47 9.61
CA GLU A 388 -5.05 5.44 9.74
C GLU A 388 -5.56 4.01 10.08
N ARG A 389 -4.81 2.97 9.66
CA ARG A 389 -5.13 1.56 9.95
C ARG A 389 -4.95 1.16 11.42
N LEU A 390 -4.06 1.83 12.16
CA LEU A 390 -3.87 1.60 13.59
C LEU A 390 -5.02 2.14 14.44
N SER A 391 -5.81 3.08 13.89
CA SER A 391 -6.91 3.75 14.58
C SER A 391 -8.31 3.27 14.17
N ASP A 392 -8.46 2.64 13.00
CA ASP A 392 -9.76 2.16 12.51
C ASP A 392 -9.55 0.84 11.72
N PRO A 393 -9.79 -0.33 12.33
CA PRO A 393 -9.48 -1.63 11.74
C PRO A 393 -10.50 -2.07 10.67
N ASP A 394 -11.66 -1.40 10.57
CA ASP A 394 -12.75 -1.86 9.71
C ASP A 394 -12.71 -1.16 8.32
N PRO A 395 -12.63 -1.90 7.21
CA PRO A 395 -12.50 -1.29 5.89
C PRO A 395 -13.77 -0.53 5.47
N ALA A 396 -13.59 0.68 4.96
CA ALA A 396 -14.68 1.53 4.49
C ALA A 396 -14.76 1.60 2.95
N TYR A 397 -15.97 1.77 2.44
CA TYR A 397 -16.31 1.93 1.03
C TYR A 397 -16.75 3.36 0.73
N TYR A 398 -16.18 3.99 -0.28
CA TYR A 398 -16.61 5.28 -0.80
C TYR A 398 -17.36 5.13 -2.12
N PHE A 399 -18.09 6.17 -2.51
CA PHE A 399 -18.88 6.18 -3.74
C PHE A 399 -18.06 6.76 -4.89
N GLU A 400 -18.01 6.07 -6.03
CA GLU A 400 -17.43 6.59 -7.27
C GLU A 400 -18.54 6.78 -8.31
N ALA A 401 -18.58 7.95 -8.96
CA ALA A 401 -19.56 8.23 -10.00
C ALA A 401 -19.21 7.45 -11.29
N ARG A 402 -20.21 6.85 -11.95
CA ARG A 402 -20.06 6.30 -13.30
C ARG A 402 -20.08 7.45 -14.32
N GLY A 403 -18.97 8.17 -14.46
CA GLY A 403 -18.80 9.25 -15.43
C GLY A 403 -18.06 10.47 -14.85
N ALA A 404 -17.22 11.12 -15.67
CA ALA A 404 -16.23 12.11 -15.26
C ALA A 404 -16.77 13.46 -14.74
N THR A 405 -18.09 13.67 -14.69
CA THR A 405 -18.69 15.00 -14.49
C THR A 405 -19.42 15.21 -13.16
N LYS A 406 -19.58 14.19 -12.31
CA LYS A 406 -20.35 14.32 -11.05
C LYS A 406 -19.50 14.12 -9.80
N ARG A 407 -19.76 14.95 -8.79
CA ARG A 407 -19.07 14.91 -7.49
C ARG A 407 -19.65 13.79 -6.63
N ALA A 408 -18.80 12.83 -6.27
CA ALA A 408 -19.18 11.75 -5.37
C ALA A 408 -19.59 12.28 -3.97
N PRO A 409 -20.51 11.61 -3.28
CA PRO A 409 -20.81 11.89 -1.88
C PRO A 409 -19.54 11.82 -1.01
N GLY A 410 -19.31 12.84 -0.18
CA GLY A 410 -18.10 12.95 0.66
C GLY A 410 -18.10 12.09 1.93
N PHE A 411 -18.75 10.92 1.90
CA PHE A 411 -18.85 10.01 3.05
C PHE A 411 -18.67 8.55 2.61
N SER A 412 -18.44 7.66 3.57
CA SER A 412 -18.19 6.23 3.34
C SER A 412 -19.15 5.34 4.12
N LEU A 413 -19.29 4.08 3.68
CA LEU A 413 -19.99 3.01 4.38
C LEU A 413 -18.96 2.03 4.97
N GLY A 414 -19.12 1.62 6.22
CA GLY A 414 -18.26 0.58 6.80
C GLY A 414 -18.60 -0.82 6.28
N HIS A 415 -17.68 -1.76 6.47
CA HIS A 415 -17.85 -3.13 6.01
C HIS A 415 -18.88 -3.89 6.83
N ALA A 416 -18.82 -3.79 8.16
CA ALA A 416 -19.78 -4.43 9.05
C ALA A 416 -21.23 -4.02 8.75
N GLU A 417 -21.47 -2.78 8.34
CA GLU A 417 -22.79 -2.26 7.99
C GLU A 417 -23.38 -2.95 6.75
N ILE A 418 -22.55 -3.16 5.73
CA ILE A 418 -22.98 -3.84 4.51
C ILE A 418 -23.07 -5.35 4.75
N ALA A 419 -22.16 -5.93 5.54
CA ALA A 419 -22.18 -7.36 5.86
C ALA A 419 -23.45 -7.79 6.60
N GLN A 420 -23.88 -7.07 7.66
CA GLN A 420 -25.12 -7.46 8.34
C GLN A 420 -26.38 -7.05 7.57
N TRP A 421 -26.30 -6.18 6.55
CA TRP A 421 -27.42 -5.96 5.62
C TRP A 421 -27.72 -7.23 4.81
N PHE A 422 -26.68 -7.92 4.31
CA PHE A 422 -26.84 -9.24 3.70
C PHE A 422 -27.25 -10.31 4.72
N ALA A 423 -26.57 -10.38 5.87
CA ALA A 423 -26.87 -11.41 6.88
C ALA A 423 -28.31 -11.30 7.40
N GLY A 424 -28.80 -10.09 7.66
CA GLY A 424 -30.16 -9.84 8.12
C GLY A 424 -31.22 -10.24 7.09
N GLY A 425 -31.01 -9.91 5.82
CA GLY A 425 -31.93 -10.31 4.74
C GLY A 425 -31.96 -11.82 4.51
N ILE A 426 -30.81 -12.50 4.58
CA ILE A 426 -30.73 -13.96 4.46
C ILE A 426 -31.37 -14.65 5.67
N ALA A 427 -31.14 -14.15 6.90
CA ALA A 427 -31.77 -14.68 8.10
C ALA A 427 -33.30 -14.51 8.08
N ALA A 428 -33.80 -13.38 7.58
CA ALA A 428 -35.23 -13.10 7.48
C ALA A 428 -35.96 -13.97 6.44
N ALA A 429 -35.25 -14.56 5.48
CA ALA A 429 -35.81 -15.42 4.44
C ALA A 429 -36.39 -16.74 4.98
N GLY A 430 -35.94 -17.18 6.16
CA GLY A 430 -36.41 -18.39 6.86
C GLY A 430 -36.11 -19.72 6.13
N ASP A 431 -36.47 -20.83 6.78
CA ASP A 431 -36.15 -22.19 6.30
C ASP A 431 -36.77 -22.53 4.94
N ARG A 432 -37.90 -21.89 4.58
CA ARG A 432 -38.62 -22.19 3.33
C ARG A 432 -37.86 -21.70 2.09
N ALA A 433 -37.27 -20.51 2.13
CA ALA A 433 -36.43 -19.99 1.04
C ALA A 433 -35.10 -20.74 0.93
N LEU A 434 -34.56 -21.26 2.04
CA LEU A 434 -33.35 -22.09 2.08
C LEU A 434 -33.62 -23.54 1.63
N SER A 435 -34.82 -24.10 1.88
CA SER A 435 -35.17 -25.48 1.51
C SER A 435 -35.29 -25.74 0.00
N LEU A 436 -35.63 -24.72 -0.79
CA LEU A 436 -35.72 -24.79 -2.27
C LEU A 436 -34.35 -24.99 -2.95
N VAL A 437 -33.28 -24.83 -2.19
CA VAL A 437 -31.92 -24.67 -2.70
C VAL A 437 -31.07 -25.92 -2.44
N GLY A 438 -31.71 -27.02 -2.01
CA GLY A 438 -31.09 -28.25 -1.50
C GLY A 438 -30.88 -29.40 -2.49
N SER A 439 -31.17 -29.24 -3.79
CA SER A 439 -30.98 -30.35 -4.74
C SER A 439 -30.34 -29.87 -6.04
N GLY A 440 -29.02 -30.07 -6.20
CA GLY A 440 -28.32 -29.71 -7.43
C GLY A 440 -26.85 -30.10 -7.51
N VAL A 441 -26.59 -31.37 -7.83
CA VAL A 441 -25.44 -31.93 -8.58
C VAL A 441 -24.03 -31.47 -8.17
N THR A 442 -23.36 -32.26 -7.32
CA THR A 442 -21.88 -32.27 -7.25
C THR A 442 -21.35 -32.85 -8.56
N SER A 443 -20.47 -32.13 -9.27
CA SER A 443 -19.86 -32.69 -10.50
C SER A 443 -18.93 -33.85 -10.13
N THR A 444 -18.93 -34.91 -10.93
CA THR A 444 -18.03 -36.08 -10.76
C THR A 444 -16.55 -35.65 -10.71
N LEU A 445 -16.22 -34.57 -11.43
CA LEU A 445 -14.91 -33.94 -11.46
C LEU A 445 -14.55 -33.23 -10.14
N GLU A 446 -15.50 -32.60 -9.45
CA GLU A 446 -15.24 -32.02 -8.11
C GLU A 446 -14.86 -33.11 -7.10
N ILE A 447 -15.53 -34.27 -7.13
CA ILE A 447 -15.22 -35.41 -6.27
C ILE A 447 -13.79 -35.92 -6.53
N GLU A 448 -13.39 -36.03 -7.81
CA GLU A 448 -12.03 -36.42 -8.20
C GLU A 448 -10.97 -35.41 -7.75
N LEU A 449 -11.24 -34.11 -7.90
CA LEU A 449 -10.32 -33.05 -7.48
C LEU A 449 -10.17 -32.99 -5.95
N VAL A 450 -11.25 -33.19 -5.18
CA VAL A 450 -11.19 -33.26 -3.71
C VAL A 450 -10.43 -34.51 -3.24
N ALA A 451 -10.59 -35.65 -3.92
CA ALA A 451 -9.80 -36.85 -3.65
C ALA A 451 -8.30 -36.63 -3.96
N ARG A 452 -7.98 -35.96 -5.07
CA ARG A 452 -6.61 -35.58 -5.45
C ARG A 452 -5.98 -34.63 -4.42
N ARG A 453 -6.72 -33.61 -3.96
CA ARG A 453 -6.29 -32.69 -2.90
C ARG A 453 -5.97 -33.42 -1.60
N THR A 454 -6.81 -34.38 -1.22
CA THR A 454 -6.61 -35.18 -0.01
C THR A 454 -5.34 -36.03 -0.10
N ARG A 455 -5.05 -36.66 -1.26
CA ARG A 455 -3.78 -37.37 -1.49
C ARG A 455 -2.56 -36.46 -1.39
N LEU A 456 -2.58 -35.32 -2.07
CA LEU A 456 -1.47 -34.35 -2.04
C LEU A 456 -1.19 -33.81 -0.63
N LYS A 457 -2.24 -33.62 0.19
CA LYS A 457 -2.06 -33.25 1.61
C LYS A 457 -1.37 -34.35 2.40
N ALA A 458 -1.75 -35.61 2.19
CA ALA A 458 -1.10 -36.74 2.86
C ALA A 458 0.37 -36.89 2.43
N GLU A 459 0.68 -36.72 1.15
CA GLU A 459 2.05 -36.73 0.63
C GLU A 459 2.91 -35.60 1.23
N ARG A 460 2.34 -34.39 1.34
CA ARG A 460 3.03 -33.26 2.00
C ARG A 460 3.29 -33.53 3.48
N GLU A 461 2.34 -34.12 4.20
CA GLU A 461 2.51 -34.42 5.62
C GLU A 461 3.63 -35.46 5.84
N VAL A 462 3.73 -36.46 4.96
CA VAL A 462 4.83 -37.44 4.98
C VAL A 462 6.19 -36.77 4.76
N LEU A 463 6.27 -35.79 3.86
CA LEU A 463 7.50 -35.03 3.61
C LEU A 463 7.87 -34.11 4.79
N LEU A 464 6.88 -33.47 5.43
CA LEU A 464 7.09 -32.67 6.64
C LEU A 464 7.57 -33.52 7.82
N GLU A 465 7.04 -34.72 7.98
CA GLU A 465 7.50 -35.64 9.03
C GLU A 465 8.93 -36.10 8.78
N ARG A 466 9.29 -36.34 7.50
CA ARG A 466 10.65 -36.69 7.10
C ARG A 466 11.63 -35.52 7.22
N GLU A 467 11.18 -34.29 6.99
CA GLU A 467 11.93 -33.07 7.28
C GLU A 467 12.24 -32.96 8.78
N ARG A 468 11.25 -33.14 9.65
CA ARG A 468 11.44 -33.13 11.12
C ARG A 468 12.44 -34.19 11.57
N ASP A 469 12.33 -35.42 11.07
CA ASP A 469 13.27 -36.50 11.37
C ASP A 469 14.71 -36.17 10.94
N LEU A 470 14.88 -35.62 9.73
CA LEU A 470 16.21 -35.21 9.23
C LEU A 470 16.80 -34.05 10.06
N LEU A 471 16.01 -33.01 10.36
CA LEU A 471 16.45 -31.88 11.16
C LEU A 471 16.86 -32.32 12.57
N SER A 472 16.11 -33.23 13.19
CA SER A 472 16.46 -33.79 14.51
C SER A 472 17.79 -34.54 14.52
N LYS A 473 18.16 -35.19 13.40
CA LYS A 473 19.41 -35.92 13.23
C LYS A 473 20.58 -34.99 12.90
N VAL A 474 20.33 -33.91 12.16
CA VAL A 474 21.32 -32.89 11.80
C VAL A 474 21.86 -32.18 13.04
N GLU A 475 21.02 -31.83 14.02
CA GLU A 475 21.46 -31.16 15.26
C GLU A 475 22.43 -32.01 16.10
N GLN A 476 22.45 -33.32 15.91
CA GLN A 476 23.24 -34.27 16.71
C GLN A 476 24.43 -34.87 15.94
N THR A 477 24.66 -34.45 14.68
CA THR A 477 25.58 -35.13 13.77
C THR A 477 26.57 -34.14 13.13
N SER A 478 27.84 -34.55 12.99
CA SER A 478 28.88 -33.75 12.33
C SER A 478 29.72 -34.56 11.33
N GLY A 479 30.43 -33.86 10.42
CA GLY A 479 31.31 -34.45 9.42
C GLY A 479 30.58 -35.05 8.20
N ALA A 480 31.14 -36.09 7.59
CA ALA A 480 30.62 -36.67 6.33
C ALA A 480 29.17 -37.21 6.41
N LEU A 481 28.69 -37.52 7.62
CA LEU A 481 27.30 -37.94 7.83
C LEU A 481 26.33 -36.74 7.72
N LEU A 482 26.75 -35.55 8.15
CA LEU A 482 25.99 -34.31 8.00
C LEU A 482 25.85 -33.93 6.52
N GLU A 483 26.94 -33.96 5.75
CA GLU A 483 26.92 -33.70 4.29
C GLU A 483 25.95 -34.65 3.56
N ARG A 484 25.88 -35.90 4.00
CA ARG A 484 24.95 -36.89 3.44
C ARG A 484 23.49 -36.60 3.80
N LEU A 485 23.21 -36.17 5.02
CA LEU A 485 21.87 -35.76 5.45
C LEU A 485 21.41 -34.47 4.74
N GLU A 486 22.30 -33.48 4.60
CA GLU A 486 22.04 -32.26 3.83
C GLU A 486 21.80 -32.58 2.35
N SER A 487 22.54 -33.53 1.77
CA SER A 487 22.32 -33.98 0.40
C SER A 487 20.93 -34.62 0.20
N ILE A 488 20.49 -35.45 1.15
CA ILE A 488 19.14 -36.08 1.13
C ILE A 488 18.06 -34.99 1.24
N TYR A 489 18.23 -34.04 2.16
CA TYR A 489 17.29 -32.93 2.31
C TYR A 489 17.18 -32.08 1.03
N ASN A 490 18.32 -31.67 0.46
CA ASN A 490 18.37 -30.81 -0.72
C ASN A 490 17.90 -31.51 -2.02
N ARG A 491 18.05 -32.84 -2.12
CA ARG A 491 17.64 -33.59 -3.33
C ARG A 491 16.23 -34.13 -3.27
N GLU A 492 15.75 -34.55 -2.11
CA GLU A 492 14.48 -35.28 -1.99
C GLU A 492 13.40 -34.48 -1.25
N VAL A 493 13.74 -33.83 -0.14
CA VAL A 493 12.73 -33.23 0.76
C VAL A 493 12.36 -31.81 0.35
N ALA A 494 13.35 -30.94 0.12
CA ALA A 494 13.10 -29.55 -0.25
C ALA A 494 12.39 -29.40 -1.62
N PRO A 495 12.82 -30.11 -2.69
CA PRO A 495 12.08 -30.10 -3.96
C PRO A 495 10.68 -30.70 -3.82
N GLY A 496 10.54 -31.83 -3.10
CA GLY A 496 9.25 -32.49 -2.91
C GLY A 496 8.22 -31.63 -2.17
N LEU A 497 8.65 -30.87 -1.15
CA LEU A 497 7.78 -29.94 -0.44
C LEU A 497 7.33 -28.77 -1.33
N ALA A 498 8.23 -28.26 -2.18
CA ALA A 498 7.90 -27.20 -3.14
C ALA A 498 6.92 -27.70 -4.20
N ASP A 499 7.15 -28.89 -4.76
CA ASP A 499 6.28 -29.51 -5.76
C ASP A 499 4.89 -29.81 -5.18
N ALA A 500 4.81 -30.36 -3.97
CA ALA A 500 3.55 -30.64 -3.29
C ALA A 500 2.77 -29.35 -2.98
N ALA A 501 3.45 -28.27 -2.60
CA ALA A 501 2.83 -26.97 -2.38
C ALA A 501 2.28 -26.36 -3.68
N ALA A 502 3.05 -26.43 -4.78
CA ALA A 502 2.62 -25.96 -6.09
C ALA A 502 1.42 -26.78 -6.62
N ALA A 503 1.47 -28.11 -6.47
CA ALA A 503 0.39 -29.01 -6.88
C ALA A 503 -0.90 -28.79 -6.06
N LEU A 504 -0.78 -28.55 -4.75
CA LEU A 504 -1.93 -28.19 -3.91
C LEU A 504 -2.55 -26.86 -4.34
N ALA A 505 -1.74 -25.85 -4.66
CA ALA A 505 -2.22 -24.56 -5.14
C ALA A 505 -2.90 -24.68 -6.52
N GLU A 506 -2.41 -25.53 -7.41
CA GLU A 506 -3.06 -25.85 -8.69
C GLU A 506 -4.41 -26.53 -8.46
N VAL A 507 -4.46 -27.60 -7.66
CA VAL A 507 -5.71 -28.33 -7.39
C VAL A 507 -6.73 -27.46 -6.67
N ASP A 508 -6.33 -26.60 -5.72
CA ASP A 508 -7.24 -25.66 -5.07
C ASP A 508 -7.79 -24.62 -6.08
N ARG A 509 -6.99 -24.20 -7.08
CA ARG A 509 -7.48 -23.38 -8.20
C ARG A 509 -8.41 -24.14 -9.12
N GLU A 510 -8.13 -25.40 -9.45
CA GLU A 510 -8.99 -26.26 -10.28
C GLU A 510 -10.33 -26.51 -9.58
N ILE A 511 -10.34 -26.83 -8.28
CA ILE A 511 -11.56 -26.95 -7.47
C ILE A 511 -12.33 -25.64 -7.50
N SER A 512 -11.66 -24.50 -7.31
CA SER A 512 -12.31 -23.20 -7.34
C SER A 512 -12.89 -22.87 -8.72
N HIS A 513 -12.20 -23.22 -9.81
CA HIS A 513 -12.68 -23.03 -11.18
C HIS A 513 -13.83 -23.98 -11.52
N GLU A 514 -13.77 -25.24 -11.12
CA GLU A 514 -14.82 -26.23 -11.36
C GLU A 514 -16.08 -25.90 -10.54
N ARG A 515 -15.89 -25.43 -9.31
CA ARG A 515 -16.98 -24.86 -8.50
C ARG A 515 -17.58 -23.64 -9.17
N ALA A 516 -16.76 -22.70 -9.64
CA ALA A 516 -17.23 -21.52 -10.36
C ALA A 516 -17.96 -21.90 -11.67
N ARG A 517 -17.45 -22.89 -12.42
CA ARG A 517 -18.04 -23.40 -13.66
C ARG A 517 -19.39 -24.07 -13.42
N THR A 518 -19.47 -24.94 -12.42
CA THR A 518 -20.73 -25.56 -11.98
C THR A 518 -21.72 -24.49 -11.54
N LEU A 519 -21.28 -23.51 -10.74
CA LEU A 519 -22.05 -22.34 -10.28
C LEU A 519 -22.47 -21.37 -11.39
N MET A 520 -21.76 -21.30 -12.52
CA MET A 520 -22.18 -20.51 -13.69
C MET A 520 -23.13 -21.29 -14.61
N SER A 521 -23.10 -22.63 -14.56
CA SER A 521 -23.99 -23.51 -15.32
C SER A 521 -25.35 -23.70 -14.66
N THR A 522 -25.42 -23.63 -13.33
CA THR A 522 -26.66 -23.61 -12.57
C THR A 522 -26.92 -22.18 -12.13
N SER A 523 -28.07 -21.60 -12.49
CA SER A 523 -28.46 -20.23 -12.09
C SER A 523 -28.71 -20.05 -10.58
N SER A 524 -28.15 -20.93 -9.73
CA SER A 524 -28.52 -21.15 -8.34
C SER A 524 -27.32 -21.34 -7.42
N VAL A 525 -27.31 -20.61 -6.29
CA VAL A 525 -26.35 -20.81 -5.18
C VAL A 525 -26.97 -21.80 -4.21
N ALA A 526 -26.45 -23.02 -4.07
CA ALA A 526 -26.93 -24.04 -3.11
C ALA A 526 -27.14 -23.49 -1.66
N ALA A 527 -28.17 -23.93 -0.93
CA ALA A 527 -28.54 -23.38 0.39
C ALA A 527 -27.43 -23.46 1.42
N GLU A 528 -26.73 -24.60 1.45
CA GLU A 528 -25.62 -24.86 2.36
C GLU A 528 -24.47 -23.87 2.12
N ARG A 529 -24.32 -23.37 0.88
CA ARG A 529 -23.31 -22.38 0.50
C ARG A 529 -23.72 -20.94 0.84
N LEU A 530 -25.02 -20.64 1.04
CA LEU A 530 -25.49 -19.32 1.49
C LEU A 530 -25.18 -19.06 2.98
N LEU A 531 -25.25 -20.10 3.83
CA LEU A 531 -24.85 -19.98 5.23
C LEU A 531 -23.33 -19.84 5.38
N GLU A 532 -22.56 -20.58 4.57
CA GLU A 532 -21.10 -20.41 4.48
C GLU A 532 -20.72 -19.01 3.97
N LEU A 533 -21.47 -18.48 2.98
CA LEU A 533 -21.34 -17.11 2.50
C LEU A 533 -21.55 -16.09 3.64
N VAL A 534 -22.62 -16.21 4.43
CA VAL A 534 -22.90 -15.31 5.57
C VAL A 534 -21.77 -15.33 6.60
N ALA A 535 -21.24 -16.52 6.91
CA ALA A 535 -20.10 -16.64 7.82
C ALA A 535 -18.83 -15.95 7.27
N GLN A 536 -18.61 -16.01 5.95
CA GLN A 536 -17.46 -15.37 5.30
C GLN A 536 -17.64 -13.86 5.08
N LEU A 537 -18.87 -13.34 5.07
CA LEU A 537 -19.14 -11.90 4.94
C LEU A 537 -18.64 -11.09 6.13
N ALA A 538 -18.39 -11.72 7.30
CA ALA A 538 -17.75 -11.06 8.43
C ALA A 538 -16.26 -10.79 8.18
N VAL A 539 -15.63 -11.52 7.26
CA VAL A 539 -14.22 -11.35 6.88
C VAL A 539 -14.14 -10.37 5.72
N PRO A 540 -13.54 -9.18 5.86
CA PRO A 540 -13.65 -8.15 4.84
C PRO A 540 -13.03 -8.45 3.48
N ARG A 541 -12.18 -9.48 3.41
CA ARG A 541 -11.40 -9.85 2.23
C ARG A 541 -11.68 -11.30 1.85
N SER A 542 -12.31 -11.52 0.71
CA SER A 542 -12.49 -12.85 0.11
C SER A 542 -12.69 -12.76 -1.40
N ALA A 543 -12.05 -13.66 -2.15
CA ALA A 543 -12.18 -13.74 -3.60
C ALA A 543 -13.30 -14.71 -4.04
N ALA A 544 -13.71 -15.65 -3.18
CA ALA A 544 -14.41 -16.86 -3.59
C ALA A 544 -15.84 -16.62 -4.12
N PHE A 545 -16.55 -15.63 -3.60
CA PHE A 545 -17.98 -15.42 -3.93
C PHE A 545 -18.34 -13.97 -4.31
N ARG A 546 -17.34 -13.09 -4.41
CA ARG A 546 -17.56 -11.65 -4.67
C ARG A 546 -18.30 -11.40 -5.99
N SER A 547 -17.83 -11.98 -7.10
CA SER A 547 -18.45 -11.77 -8.42
C SER A 547 -19.91 -12.22 -8.46
N ILE A 548 -20.22 -13.32 -7.75
CA ILE A 548 -21.55 -13.91 -7.64
C ILE A 548 -22.46 -12.98 -6.83
N LEU A 549 -22.02 -12.57 -5.63
CA LEU A 549 -22.77 -11.67 -4.76
C LEU A 549 -23.12 -10.35 -5.48
N LEU A 550 -22.15 -9.75 -6.18
CA LEU A 550 -22.37 -8.51 -6.94
C LEU A 550 -23.34 -8.69 -8.11
N ALA A 551 -23.34 -9.85 -8.78
CA ALA A 551 -24.25 -10.14 -9.90
C ALA A 551 -25.69 -10.44 -9.43
N ALA A 552 -25.81 -11.08 -8.26
CA ALA A 552 -27.09 -11.45 -7.63
C ALA A 552 -27.76 -10.27 -6.92
N THR A 553 -27.01 -9.24 -6.54
CA THR A 553 -27.57 -8.07 -5.82
C THR A 553 -28.12 -7.04 -6.81
N ARG A 554 -29.37 -6.61 -6.61
CA ARG A 554 -30.10 -5.68 -7.49
C ARG A 554 -30.77 -4.56 -6.69
N GLU A 555 -31.09 -3.48 -7.39
CA GLU A 555 -31.88 -2.35 -6.88
C GLU A 555 -31.35 -1.73 -5.57
N VAL A 556 -30.03 -1.70 -5.38
CA VAL A 556 -29.45 -1.18 -4.14
C VAL A 556 -29.65 0.32 -4.04
N ARG A 557 -30.33 0.77 -3.00
CA ARG A 557 -30.59 2.19 -2.72
C ARG A 557 -30.09 2.56 -1.34
N TYR A 558 -29.44 3.71 -1.26
CA TYR A 558 -28.93 4.27 -0.03
C TYR A 558 -29.53 5.66 0.24
N GLU A 559 -30.03 5.83 1.47
CA GLU A 559 -30.60 7.09 1.96
C GLU A 559 -29.86 7.52 3.23
N ARG A 560 -29.68 8.84 3.37
CA ARG A 560 -29.06 9.46 4.54
C ARG A 560 -29.91 10.63 4.99
N LEU A 561 -30.45 10.54 6.20
CA LEU A 561 -31.36 11.52 6.78
C LEU A 561 -30.72 12.14 8.04
N PRO A 562 -30.61 13.47 8.13
CA PRO A 562 -30.18 14.12 9.37
C PRO A 562 -31.28 13.98 10.43
N GLN A 563 -30.88 13.64 11.65
CA GLN A 563 -31.76 13.55 12.82
C GLN A 563 -31.11 14.26 14.01
N GLN A 564 -31.91 14.83 14.91
CA GLN A 564 -31.44 15.43 16.16
C GLN A 564 -31.59 14.42 17.30
N ARG A 565 -30.48 14.12 17.99
CA ARG A 565 -30.49 13.32 19.21
C ARG A 565 -29.83 14.12 20.32
N ARG A 566 -30.62 14.49 21.35
CA ARG A 566 -30.15 15.27 22.52
C ARG A 566 -29.45 16.59 22.17
N GLY A 567 -29.94 17.29 21.15
CA GLY A 567 -29.37 18.56 20.68
C GLY A 567 -28.11 18.42 19.82
N VAL A 568 -27.64 17.20 19.56
CA VAL A 568 -26.52 16.90 18.67
C VAL A 568 -27.06 16.32 17.36
N GLN A 569 -26.51 16.77 16.24
CA GLN A 569 -26.86 16.22 14.94
C GLN A 569 -26.30 14.80 14.79
N THR A 570 -27.20 13.87 14.55
CA THR A 570 -26.97 12.46 14.20
C THR A 570 -27.45 12.21 12.78
N LEU A 571 -27.05 11.08 12.21
CA LEU A 571 -27.39 10.69 10.84
C LEU A 571 -28.02 9.32 10.88
N VAL A 572 -29.21 9.19 10.32
CA VAL A 572 -29.83 7.89 10.05
C VAL A 572 -29.46 7.48 8.64
N HIS A 573 -28.92 6.29 8.52
CA HIS A 573 -28.54 5.66 7.27
C HIS A 573 -29.49 4.51 6.99
N ARG A 574 -29.97 4.41 5.76
CA ARG A 574 -30.80 3.30 5.30
C ARG A 574 -30.23 2.75 4.01
N LEU A 575 -30.02 1.43 3.99
CA LEU A 575 -29.57 0.69 2.82
C LEU A 575 -30.63 -0.37 2.49
N THR A 576 -31.14 -0.33 1.28
CA THR A 576 -32.18 -1.24 0.78
C THR A 576 -31.75 -1.87 -0.53
N GLY A 577 -32.30 -3.02 -0.88
CA GLY A 577 -32.05 -3.69 -2.15
C GLY A 577 -32.62 -5.10 -2.16
N LYS A 578 -32.24 -5.89 -3.16
CA LYS A 578 -32.72 -7.26 -3.33
C LYS A 578 -31.56 -8.20 -3.65
N LEU A 579 -31.59 -9.39 -3.07
CA LEU A 579 -30.74 -10.51 -3.45
C LEU A 579 -31.56 -11.49 -4.29
N VAL A 580 -31.19 -11.66 -5.55
CA VAL A 580 -31.87 -12.58 -6.48
C VAL A 580 -31.16 -13.93 -6.45
N ILE A 581 -31.90 -14.97 -6.11
CA ILE A 581 -31.41 -16.35 -6.02
C ILE A 581 -32.22 -17.19 -7.01
N GLY A 582 -31.57 -17.76 -8.01
CA GLY A 582 -32.23 -18.76 -8.86
C GLY A 582 -32.13 -20.15 -8.22
N THR A 583 -33.04 -21.01 -8.60
CA THR A 583 -32.99 -22.48 -8.58
C THR A 583 -33.35 -22.87 -10.02
N GLY A 584 -32.86 -23.98 -10.56
CA GLY A 584 -32.99 -24.32 -11.99
C GLY A 584 -34.40 -24.09 -12.60
N ASP A 585 -35.45 -24.14 -11.78
CA ASP A 585 -36.84 -23.97 -12.18
C ASP A 585 -37.57 -22.74 -11.56
N GLU A 586 -36.99 -22.04 -10.57
CA GLU A 586 -37.64 -20.90 -9.88
C GLU A 586 -36.64 -19.81 -9.45
N ILE A 587 -37.04 -18.53 -9.53
CA ILE A 587 -36.26 -17.38 -9.03
C ILE A 587 -36.92 -16.81 -7.78
N VAL A 588 -36.16 -16.69 -6.70
CA VAL A 588 -36.57 -16.10 -5.42
C VAL A 588 -35.85 -14.76 -5.23
N GLU A 589 -36.61 -13.70 -4.96
CA GLU A 589 -36.07 -12.39 -4.58
C GLU A 589 -36.15 -12.21 -3.06
N LEU A 590 -35.00 -12.07 -2.41
CA LEU A 590 -34.93 -11.75 -0.98
C LEU A 590 -34.77 -10.25 -0.76
N PRO A 591 -35.68 -9.59 -0.02
CA PRO A 591 -35.52 -8.19 0.33
C PRO A 591 -34.37 -8.03 1.33
N LEU A 592 -33.47 -7.09 1.04
CA LEU A 592 -32.42 -6.65 1.95
C LEU A 592 -32.77 -5.25 2.45
N ASP A 593 -32.96 -5.06 3.75
CA ASP A 593 -33.19 -3.74 4.37
C ASP A 593 -32.36 -3.63 5.65
N ARG A 594 -31.64 -2.53 5.79
CA ARG A 594 -30.91 -2.19 7.01
C ARG A 594 -30.96 -0.70 7.26
N THR A 595 -31.25 -0.34 8.51
CA THR A 595 -31.17 1.03 9.02
C THR A 595 -30.19 1.07 10.20
N TRP A 596 -29.32 2.09 10.25
CA TRP A 596 -28.41 2.34 11.38
C TRP A 596 -28.19 3.83 11.59
N GLU A 597 -27.73 4.21 12.78
CA GLU A 597 -27.41 5.61 13.11
C GLU A 597 -25.89 5.82 13.13
N SER A 598 -25.43 7.02 12.79
CA SER A 598 -24.03 7.43 12.98
C SER A 598 -23.91 8.90 13.40
N GLY A 599 -22.69 9.30 13.75
CA GLY A 599 -22.34 10.67 14.15
C GLY A 599 -21.99 10.79 15.63
N ALA A 600 -21.53 11.98 16.03
CA ALA A 600 -20.96 12.20 17.36
C ALA A 600 -21.91 11.84 18.51
N GLY A 601 -23.22 12.04 18.33
CA GLY A 601 -24.23 11.68 19.33
C GLY A 601 -24.39 10.17 19.55
N VAL A 602 -24.11 9.34 18.54
CA VAL A 602 -24.17 7.86 18.64
C VAL A 602 -22.87 7.32 19.23
N ALA A 603 -21.73 7.79 18.70
CA ALA A 603 -20.40 7.36 19.13
C ALA A 603 -20.16 7.55 20.64
N ILE A 604 -20.70 8.62 21.23
CA ILE A 604 -20.58 8.89 22.67
C ILE A 604 -21.38 7.88 23.50
N VAL A 605 -22.57 7.51 23.06
CA VAL A 605 -23.44 6.55 23.76
C VAL A 605 -22.82 5.16 23.70
N GLU A 606 -22.30 4.76 22.53
CA GLU A 606 -21.65 3.47 22.33
C GLU A 606 -20.33 3.35 23.09
N ARG A 607 -19.57 4.45 23.21
CA ARG A 607 -18.29 4.47 23.94
C ARG A 607 -18.45 4.67 25.45
N ALA A 608 -19.62 5.07 25.95
CA ALA A 608 -19.83 5.31 27.38
C ALA A 608 -19.50 4.09 28.29
N PRO A 609 -19.83 2.84 27.93
CA PRO A 609 -19.43 1.66 28.69
C PRO A 609 -17.92 1.43 28.70
N GLU A 610 -17.23 1.64 27.57
CA GLU A 610 -15.77 1.52 27.48
C GLU A 610 -15.08 2.59 28.33
N ILE A 611 -15.53 3.84 28.24
CA ILE A 611 -15.07 4.94 29.09
C ILE A 611 -15.22 4.60 30.57
N LEU A 612 -16.36 3.99 30.94
CA LEU A 612 -16.59 3.57 32.32
C LEU A 612 -15.54 2.54 32.77
N GLU A 613 -15.23 1.54 31.95
CA GLU A 613 -14.20 0.54 32.27
C GLU A 613 -12.79 1.13 32.30
N GLU A 614 -12.43 2.05 31.40
CA GLU A 614 -11.15 2.77 31.45
C GLU A 614 -11.00 3.61 32.72
N LEU A 615 -12.06 4.32 33.13
CA LEU A 615 -12.09 5.06 34.39
C LEU A 615 -11.93 4.14 35.60
N ARG A 616 -12.55 2.95 35.57
CA ARG A 616 -12.38 1.91 36.61
C ARG A 616 -10.97 1.33 36.64
N ALA A 617 -10.30 1.25 35.49
CA ALA A 617 -8.89 0.87 35.43
C ALA A 617 -7.95 1.97 35.96
N GLY A 618 -8.45 3.19 36.15
CA GLY A 618 -7.68 4.33 36.65
C GLY A 618 -7.12 5.22 35.55
N VAL A 619 -7.64 5.14 34.32
CA VAL A 619 -7.35 6.14 33.30
C VAL A 619 -8.14 7.40 33.65
N PRO A 620 -7.51 8.56 33.88
CA PRO A 620 -8.24 9.77 34.26
C PRO A 620 -8.99 10.33 33.05
N PHE A 621 -10.16 10.94 33.28
CA PHE A 621 -11.08 11.34 32.21
C PHE A 621 -10.46 12.29 31.16
N HIS A 622 -9.52 13.14 31.57
CA HIS A 622 -8.83 14.07 30.67
C HIS A 622 -7.84 13.38 29.71
N ALA A 623 -7.39 12.16 30.02
CA ALA A 623 -6.55 11.35 29.14
C ALA A 623 -7.36 10.58 28.08
N LEU A 624 -8.69 10.55 28.21
CA LEU A 624 -9.59 9.87 27.29
C LEU A 624 -9.82 10.72 26.02
N THR A 625 -9.54 10.15 24.86
CA THR A 625 -9.77 10.79 23.55
C THR A 625 -11.24 10.77 23.15
N THR A 626 -12.10 11.53 23.84
CA THR A 626 -13.56 11.50 23.59
C THR A 626 -14.07 12.78 22.93
N PRO A 627 -14.70 12.72 21.74
CA PRO A 627 -15.40 13.88 21.18
C PRO A 627 -16.58 14.28 22.08
N LEU A 628 -16.76 15.60 22.29
CA LEU A 628 -17.83 16.19 23.11
C LEU A 628 -17.91 15.63 24.56
N SER A 629 -16.79 15.71 25.28
CA SER A 629 -16.58 15.28 26.67
C SER A 629 -17.72 15.60 27.66
N GLN A 630 -18.44 16.71 27.47
CA GLN A 630 -19.59 17.10 28.28
C GLN A 630 -20.77 16.10 28.23
N TYR A 631 -21.03 15.47 27.07
CA TYR A 631 -22.11 14.49 26.93
C TYR A 631 -21.68 13.11 27.42
N ALA A 632 -20.42 12.74 27.21
CA ALA A 632 -19.84 11.49 27.73
C ALA A 632 -19.98 11.41 29.26
N ARG A 633 -19.73 12.53 29.96
CA ARG A 633 -19.98 12.63 31.41
C ARG A 633 -21.42 12.29 31.80
N SER A 634 -22.41 12.75 31.03
CA SER A 634 -23.83 12.50 31.31
C SER A 634 -24.20 11.02 31.12
N ASP A 635 -23.65 10.38 30.10
CA ASP A 635 -23.93 8.96 29.84
C ASP A 635 -23.24 8.03 30.82
N VAL A 636 -21.98 8.32 31.18
CA VAL A 636 -21.29 7.61 32.27
C VAL A 636 -22.06 7.79 33.60
N ALA A 637 -22.58 8.98 33.87
CA ALA A 637 -23.41 9.24 35.05
C ALA A 637 -24.67 8.38 35.10
N LYS A 638 -25.36 8.25 33.97
CA LYS A 638 -26.55 7.39 33.84
C LYS A 638 -26.21 5.92 34.06
N LEU A 639 -25.11 5.44 33.48
CA LEU A 639 -24.65 4.05 33.68
C LEU A 639 -24.35 3.77 35.16
N LEU A 640 -23.86 4.78 35.88
CA LEU A 640 -23.60 4.73 37.32
C LEU A 640 -24.84 4.99 38.19
N GLY A 641 -25.99 5.34 37.59
CA GLY A 641 -27.21 5.68 38.33
C GLY A 641 -27.08 6.94 39.21
N VAL A 642 -26.25 7.90 38.80
CA VAL A 642 -25.97 9.14 39.55
C VAL A 642 -26.28 10.36 38.69
N ARG A 643 -26.49 11.53 39.32
CA ARG A 643 -26.71 12.77 38.57
C ARG A 643 -25.40 13.23 37.93
N SER A 644 -25.45 13.79 36.71
CA SER A 644 -24.25 14.27 36.01
C SER A 644 -23.44 15.27 36.83
N GLU A 645 -24.12 16.10 37.62
CA GLU A 645 -23.53 17.14 38.46
C GLU A 645 -22.71 16.55 39.62
N GLU A 646 -23.04 15.33 40.07
CA GLU A 646 -22.38 14.62 41.18
C GLU A 646 -21.03 14.01 40.77
N LEU A 647 -20.83 13.71 39.48
CA LEU A 647 -19.58 13.16 38.96
C LEU A 647 -18.58 14.25 38.58
N LEU A 648 -17.55 14.44 39.41
CA LEU A 648 -16.44 15.36 39.14
C LEU A 648 -15.37 14.80 38.18
N LEU A 649 -15.77 13.85 37.32
CA LEU A 649 -14.89 13.10 36.40
C LEU A 649 -13.87 13.94 35.63
N PRO A 650 -14.24 15.04 34.95
CA PRO A 650 -13.28 15.79 34.14
C PRO A 650 -12.20 16.52 34.97
N ARG A 651 -12.35 16.56 36.30
CA ARG A 651 -11.48 17.30 37.21
C ARG A 651 -10.50 16.39 37.95
N ILE A 652 -10.77 15.10 38.00
CA ILE A 652 -9.84 14.11 38.56
C ILE A 652 -8.70 13.91 37.56
N GLN A 653 -7.50 14.35 37.94
CA GLN A 653 -6.30 14.18 37.13
C GLN A 653 -5.50 12.94 37.53
N ASP A 654 -5.65 12.49 38.77
CA ASP A 654 -4.94 11.34 39.30
C ASP A 654 -5.67 10.03 39.01
N GLY A 655 -4.98 9.08 38.38
CA GLY A 655 -5.55 7.79 38.02
C GLY A 655 -5.89 6.87 39.20
N ARG A 656 -5.09 6.93 40.28
CA ARG A 656 -5.33 6.20 41.53
C ARG A 656 -6.61 6.70 42.21
N ILE A 657 -6.80 8.02 42.24
CA ILE A 657 -8.02 8.66 42.77
C ILE A 657 -9.21 8.36 41.86
N SER A 658 -9.05 8.49 40.53
CA SER A 658 -10.09 8.17 39.54
C SER A 658 -10.64 6.76 39.75
N ARG A 659 -9.73 5.78 39.84
CA ARG A 659 -10.05 4.38 40.12
C ARG A 659 -10.83 4.22 41.43
N ALA A 660 -10.33 4.80 42.52
CA ALA A 660 -11.01 4.69 43.81
C ALA A 660 -12.41 5.34 43.80
N VAL A 661 -12.56 6.52 43.19
CA VAL A 661 -13.85 7.20 43.03
C VAL A 661 -14.82 6.31 42.25
N MET A 662 -14.38 5.69 41.14
CA MET A 662 -15.26 4.83 40.34
C MET A 662 -15.74 3.62 41.13
N HIS A 663 -14.87 2.94 41.86
CA HIS A 663 -15.25 1.78 42.66
C HIS A 663 -16.22 2.15 43.81
N VAL A 664 -15.98 3.28 44.48
CA VAL A 664 -16.84 3.75 45.57
C VAL A 664 -18.21 4.23 45.06
N VAL A 665 -18.28 4.86 43.87
CA VAL A 665 -19.53 5.32 43.26
C VAL A 665 -20.34 4.17 42.64
N TYR A 666 -19.69 3.11 42.15
CA TYR A 666 -20.34 1.98 41.49
C TYR A 666 -21.07 1.03 42.47
N GLU A 667 -20.50 0.74 43.65
CA GLU A 667 -21.04 -0.26 44.58
C GLU A 667 -22.18 0.25 45.50
N ARG A 668 -23.19 0.95 44.96
CA ARG A 668 -24.17 1.74 45.74
C ARG A 668 -25.05 1.00 46.77
N GLY A 669 -24.98 -0.33 46.89
CA GLY A 669 -25.82 -1.12 47.82
C GLY A 669 -25.10 -1.81 48.99
N ASP A 670 -23.86 -2.27 48.79
CA ASP A 670 -23.10 -3.03 49.80
C ASP A 670 -21.67 -2.49 49.87
N ARG A 671 -21.56 -1.25 50.36
CA ARG A 671 -20.30 -0.50 50.45
C ARG A 671 -19.43 -1.03 51.58
N SER A 672 -18.94 -2.25 51.45
CA SER A 672 -17.84 -2.70 52.29
C SER A 672 -16.57 -1.96 51.84
N LEU A 673 -16.31 -0.77 52.40
CA LEU A 673 -15.12 0.03 52.07
C LEU A 673 -13.83 -0.80 52.26
N GLY A 674 -13.82 -1.70 53.24
CA GLY A 674 -12.72 -2.67 53.45
C GLY A 674 -12.59 -3.74 52.36
N ARG A 675 -13.67 -4.10 51.66
CA ARG A 675 -13.59 -4.94 50.45
C ARG A 675 -13.00 -4.15 49.28
N ILE A 676 -13.47 -2.93 49.06
CA ILE A 676 -12.97 -2.04 47.99
C ILE A 676 -11.48 -1.76 48.20
N ALA A 677 -11.06 -1.41 49.41
CA ALA A 677 -9.65 -1.21 49.74
C ALA A 677 -8.79 -2.43 49.40
N ARG A 678 -9.23 -3.64 49.79
CA ARG A 678 -8.53 -4.90 49.44
C ARG A 678 -8.45 -5.12 47.94
N GLN A 679 -9.52 -4.84 47.19
CA GLN A 679 -9.54 -4.99 45.74
C GLN A 679 -8.57 -4.02 45.05
N LEU A 680 -8.46 -2.79 45.56
CA LEU A 680 -7.60 -1.76 45.00
C LEU A 680 -6.14 -1.87 45.47
N GLY A 681 -5.86 -2.69 46.49
CA GLY A 681 -4.56 -2.72 47.15
C GLY A 681 -4.27 -1.44 47.96
N GLU A 682 -5.33 -0.76 48.41
CA GLU A 682 -5.25 0.55 49.08
C GLU A 682 -5.60 0.46 50.56
N PRO A 683 -5.08 1.37 51.41
CA PRO A 683 -5.51 1.47 52.81
C PRO A 683 -7.01 1.80 52.90
N VAL A 684 -7.70 1.24 53.90
CA VAL A 684 -9.13 1.52 54.14
C VAL A 684 -9.37 3.02 54.35
N ALA A 685 -8.49 3.69 55.10
CA ALA A 685 -8.56 5.13 55.34
C ALA A 685 -8.49 5.98 54.05
N PHE A 686 -7.83 5.49 52.99
CA PHE A 686 -7.80 6.17 51.69
C PHE A 686 -9.17 6.07 51.01
N VAL A 687 -9.75 4.87 50.96
CA VAL A 687 -11.07 4.64 50.36
C VAL A 687 -12.18 5.36 51.14
N GLU A 688 -12.12 5.37 52.47
CA GLU A 688 -13.00 6.16 53.33
C GLU A 688 -12.94 7.65 52.99
N ARG A 689 -11.72 8.19 52.83
CA ARG A 689 -11.55 9.60 52.47
C ARG A 689 -12.14 9.93 51.10
N ILE A 690 -12.01 9.03 50.13
CA ILE A 690 -12.64 9.18 48.82
C ILE A 690 -14.17 9.11 48.93
N ALA A 691 -14.73 8.22 49.76
CA ALA A 691 -16.16 8.15 50.00
C ALA A 691 -16.71 9.44 50.64
N GLU A 692 -16.03 9.96 51.67
CA GLU A 692 -16.37 11.23 52.32
C GLU A 692 -16.47 12.38 51.29
N LEU A 693 -15.45 12.52 50.43
CA LEU A 693 -15.34 13.63 49.50
C LEU A 693 -16.28 13.52 48.29
N TYR A 694 -16.39 12.35 47.67
CA TYR A 694 -17.09 12.23 46.38
C TYR A 694 -18.50 11.66 46.48
N VAL A 695 -18.90 11.13 47.64
CA VAL A 695 -20.23 10.54 47.85
C VAL A 695 -20.99 11.22 48.98
N GLU A 696 -20.37 11.46 50.14
CA GLU A 696 -21.06 11.98 51.32
C GLU A 696 -21.16 13.51 51.35
N GLN A 697 -20.09 14.20 50.93
CA GLN A 697 -20.01 15.66 50.88
C GLN A 697 -19.40 16.12 49.54
N PRO A 698 -20.12 15.95 48.41
CA PRO A 698 -19.60 16.32 47.09
C PRO A 698 -19.13 17.79 47.11
N PRO A 699 -17.84 18.09 46.84
CA PRO A 699 -17.32 19.42 47.04
C PRO A 699 -18.04 20.42 46.16
N ALA A 700 -18.35 21.58 46.73
CA ALA A 700 -18.90 22.71 46.00
C ALA A 700 -17.94 23.14 44.90
N ALA A 701 -18.19 22.68 43.66
CA ALA A 701 -17.62 23.13 42.39
C ALA A 701 -16.08 23.30 42.28
N ARG A 702 -15.24 22.96 43.26
CA ARG A 702 -13.79 23.23 43.25
C ARG A 702 -12.97 22.00 43.67
N TRP A 703 -12.37 21.34 42.68
CA TRP A 703 -11.36 20.29 42.85
C TRP A 703 -10.07 20.82 43.51
N LEU A 704 -9.70 22.06 43.19
CA LEU A 704 -8.50 22.70 43.74
C LEU A 704 -8.80 23.58 44.96
N ARG A 705 -7.94 23.49 45.97
CA ARG A 705 -7.83 24.38 47.13
C ARG A 705 -7.16 25.68 46.74
N GLY A 706 -7.96 26.67 46.35
CA GLY A 706 -7.46 27.98 45.89
C GLY A 706 -6.64 28.76 46.94
N ASN A 707 -6.80 28.44 48.23
CA ASN A 707 -6.11 29.15 49.32
C ASN A 707 -4.89 28.40 49.88
N ALA A 708 -4.56 27.20 49.40
CA ALA A 708 -3.47 26.38 49.94
C ALA A 708 -2.10 27.10 49.90
N LYS A 709 -1.87 27.95 48.89
CA LYS A 709 -0.67 28.82 48.78
C LYS A 709 -0.46 29.76 49.97
N TYR A 710 -1.55 30.21 50.62
CA TYR A 710 -1.47 31.09 51.79
C TYR A 710 -1.16 30.30 53.07
N LEU A 711 -1.52 29.02 53.10
CA LEU A 711 -1.14 28.10 54.19
C LEU A 711 0.32 27.66 54.04
N ALA A 712 0.81 27.46 52.80
CA ALA A 712 2.20 27.06 52.54
C ALA A 712 3.21 28.00 53.22
N ALA A 713 2.91 29.30 53.25
CA ALA A 713 3.68 30.31 53.96
C ALA A 713 3.83 30.07 55.45
N LEU A 714 2.71 29.78 56.09
CA LEU A 714 2.64 29.56 57.53
C LEU A 714 3.37 28.29 57.91
N TYR A 715 3.17 27.21 57.13
CA TYR A 715 3.85 25.95 57.35
C TYR A 715 5.37 26.04 57.07
N ALA A 716 5.79 26.79 56.06
CA ALA A 716 7.20 27.08 55.82
C ALA A 716 7.82 27.85 57.00
N SER A 717 7.15 28.89 57.51
CA SER A 717 7.59 29.62 58.71
C SER A 717 7.67 28.70 59.92
N ALA A 718 6.68 27.83 60.13
CA ALA A 718 6.69 26.86 61.24
C ALA A 718 7.83 25.83 61.14
N ALA A 719 8.16 25.36 59.94
CA ALA A 719 9.28 24.44 59.74
C ALA A 719 10.64 25.04 60.16
N HIS A 720 10.81 26.36 60.00
CA HIS A 720 12.03 27.08 60.42
C HIS A 720 12.05 27.42 61.92
N ASN A 721 10.89 27.50 62.57
CA ASN A 721 10.74 27.99 63.95
C ASN A 721 10.20 26.89 64.89
N GLU A 722 10.68 25.65 64.75
CA GLU A 722 10.34 24.51 65.63
C GLU A 722 8.81 24.32 65.84
N GLY A 723 8.05 24.48 64.76
CA GLY A 723 6.59 24.33 64.76
C GLY A 723 5.80 25.62 65.04
N LEU A 724 6.44 26.77 65.25
CA LEU A 724 5.74 28.04 65.46
C LEU A 724 5.69 28.89 64.18
N GLY A 725 4.55 28.92 63.49
CA GLY A 725 4.36 29.77 62.33
C GLY A 725 4.04 31.22 62.73
N LEU A 726 4.92 32.17 62.39
CA LEU A 726 4.83 33.55 62.88
C LEU A 726 3.86 34.40 62.04
N LEU A 727 2.95 35.13 62.72
CA LEU A 727 2.02 36.07 62.07
C LEU A 727 2.74 37.24 61.38
N GLY A 728 3.93 37.59 61.87
CA GLY A 728 4.79 38.63 61.27
C GLY A 728 5.26 38.26 59.87
N ASP A 729 5.59 36.99 59.67
CA ASP A 729 6.07 36.47 58.38
C ASP A 729 4.94 36.51 57.34
N ILE A 730 3.70 36.21 57.74
CA ILE A 730 2.52 36.19 56.86
C ILE A 730 2.24 37.54 56.18
N ARG A 731 2.57 38.68 56.83
CA ARG A 731 2.39 40.01 56.24
C ARG A 731 3.26 40.25 55.00
N ARG A 732 4.40 39.57 54.89
CA ARG A 732 5.31 39.67 53.74
C ARG A 732 4.74 39.02 52.47
N TRP A 733 3.60 38.31 52.56
CA TRP A 733 3.11 37.39 51.52
C TRP A 733 1.79 37.87 50.86
N GLY A 734 1.42 39.14 51.05
CA GLY A 734 0.33 39.79 50.32
C GLY A 734 -1.10 39.42 50.76
N CYS A 735 -1.27 38.71 51.88
CA CYS A 735 -2.58 38.38 52.44
C CYS A 735 -2.92 39.32 53.61
N THR A 736 -4.13 39.90 53.62
CA THR A 736 -4.58 40.70 54.77
C THR A 736 -4.78 39.80 55.99
N LYS A 737 -4.56 40.34 57.20
CA LYS A 737 -4.77 39.60 58.47
C LYS A 737 -6.17 38.96 58.54
N ARG A 738 -7.20 39.67 58.08
CA ARG A 738 -8.60 39.18 58.04
C ARG A 738 -8.78 38.03 57.05
N ALA A 739 -8.20 38.13 55.84
CA ALA A 739 -8.25 37.05 54.87
C ALA A 739 -7.51 35.80 55.37
N HIS A 740 -6.36 35.97 56.01
CA HIS A 740 -5.58 34.86 56.57
C HIS A 740 -6.34 34.14 57.70
N LEU A 741 -6.91 34.88 58.65
CA LEU A 741 -7.76 34.32 59.71
C LEU A 741 -8.96 33.54 59.13
N THR A 742 -9.56 34.06 58.07
CA THR A 742 -10.69 33.39 57.39
C THR A 742 -10.23 32.12 56.67
N ILE A 743 -9.04 32.11 56.08
CA ILE A 743 -8.46 30.93 55.43
C ILE A 743 -8.14 29.86 56.47
N VAL A 744 -7.45 30.22 57.56
CA VAL A 744 -7.12 29.28 58.64
C VAL A 744 -8.38 28.67 59.24
N ALA A 745 -9.36 29.51 59.64
CA ALA A 745 -10.63 29.04 60.20
C ALA A 745 -11.42 28.12 59.25
N ARG A 746 -11.20 28.22 57.93
CA ARG A 746 -11.92 27.41 56.94
C ARG A 746 -11.19 26.14 56.55
N GLU A 747 -9.87 26.17 56.54
CA GLU A 747 -9.04 25.18 55.82
C GLU A 747 -7.96 24.51 56.67
N ALA A 748 -7.71 24.99 57.90
CA ALA A 748 -6.67 24.49 58.78
C ALA A 748 -6.99 24.68 60.28
N GLU A 749 -8.26 24.90 60.65
CA GLU A 749 -8.67 25.16 62.04
C GLU A 749 -8.29 23.99 62.96
N ASP A 750 -8.48 22.76 62.47
CA ASP A 750 -8.13 21.54 63.21
C ASP A 750 -6.62 21.23 63.21
N ASP A 751 -5.83 21.92 62.38
CA ASP A 751 -4.39 21.65 62.20
C ASP A 751 -3.50 22.63 62.97
N LEU A 752 -4.06 23.70 63.52
CA LEU A 752 -3.32 24.85 64.01
C LEU A 752 -3.89 25.35 65.35
N SER A 753 -3.01 25.60 66.32
CA SER A 753 -3.41 26.24 67.58
C SER A 753 -2.95 27.69 67.62
N LEU A 754 -3.87 28.65 67.76
CA LEU A 754 -3.53 30.07 67.80
C LEU A 754 -2.74 30.43 69.07
N VAL A 755 -1.53 30.96 68.92
CA VAL A 755 -0.74 31.57 70.00
C VAL A 755 -0.96 33.08 69.96
N ARG A 756 -1.79 33.58 70.90
CA ARG A 756 -2.23 34.99 70.91
C ARG A 756 -1.05 35.96 70.84
N GLY A 757 -1.09 36.85 69.86
CA GLY A 757 -0.08 37.90 69.68
C GLY A 757 1.19 37.46 68.94
N VAL A 758 1.38 36.16 68.68
CA VAL A 758 2.62 35.63 68.12
C VAL A 758 2.40 34.94 66.77
N GLY A 759 1.54 33.92 66.71
CA GLY A 759 1.55 32.99 65.59
C GLY A 759 0.52 31.87 65.70
N TYR A 760 0.75 30.80 64.94
CA TYR A 760 0.05 29.53 65.08
C TYR A 760 1.07 28.42 65.40
N GLN A 761 0.75 27.61 66.40
CA GLN A 761 1.46 26.38 66.67
C GLN A 761 0.99 25.31 65.69
N VAL A 762 1.94 24.76 64.96
CA VAL A 762 1.80 23.61 64.07
C VAL A 762 2.30 22.37 64.81
N PRO A 763 1.47 21.33 64.99
CA PRO A 763 1.92 20.07 65.56
C PRO A 763 2.91 19.37 64.60
N PRO A 764 3.93 18.66 65.11
CA PRO A 764 4.82 17.88 64.27
C PRO A 764 4.06 16.73 63.59
N CYS A 765 4.65 16.17 62.53
CA CYS A 765 4.16 14.96 61.88
C CYS A 765 3.99 13.83 62.90
N SER A 766 2.79 13.25 62.97
CA SER A 766 2.46 12.16 63.90
C SER A 766 3.25 10.87 63.63
N THR A 767 3.79 10.71 62.42
CA THR A 767 4.56 9.52 62.00
C THR A 767 6.06 9.63 62.27
N CYS A 768 6.68 10.77 61.95
CA CYS A 768 8.15 10.92 62.01
C CYS A 768 8.64 12.10 62.86
N GLY A 769 7.75 12.91 63.43
CA GLY A 769 8.11 14.05 64.27
C GLY A 769 8.60 15.30 63.52
N SER A 770 8.68 15.27 62.19
CA SER A 770 9.13 16.43 61.38
C SER A 770 8.11 17.57 61.39
N HIS A 771 8.59 18.82 61.45
CA HIS A 771 7.78 20.03 61.25
C HIS A 771 7.70 20.48 59.78
N GLU A 772 8.36 19.77 58.86
CA GLU A 772 8.30 20.03 57.42
C GLU A 772 6.98 19.51 56.85
N LEU A 773 5.90 20.25 57.10
CA LEU A 773 4.57 19.93 56.61
C LEU A 773 4.25 20.82 55.40
N VAL A 774 3.75 20.23 54.31
CA VAL A 774 3.42 20.94 53.08
C VAL A 774 1.93 20.78 52.74
N PRO A 775 1.16 21.88 52.59
CA PRO A 775 -0.22 21.77 52.16
C PRO A 775 -0.30 21.44 50.67
N LEU A 776 -1.22 20.55 50.29
CA LEU A 776 -1.52 20.26 48.89
C LEU A 776 -2.69 21.11 48.36
N LYS A 777 -2.69 21.38 47.06
CA LYS A 777 -3.71 22.14 46.30
C LYS A 777 -4.97 21.30 46.02
N ILE A 778 -5.05 20.06 46.48
CA ILE A 778 -6.18 19.13 46.31
C ILE A 778 -6.79 18.81 47.68
N TRP A 779 -8.01 18.26 47.72
CA TRP A 779 -8.78 18.06 48.97
C TRP A 779 -8.59 16.67 49.60
N GLU A 780 -8.01 15.74 48.85
CA GLU A 780 -7.92 14.33 49.20
C GLU A 780 -7.00 14.07 50.40
N PRO A 781 -5.79 14.65 50.49
CA PRO A 781 -4.97 14.62 51.70
C PRO A 781 -5.66 15.34 52.86
N VAL A 782 -5.61 14.75 54.06
CA VAL A 782 -6.17 15.37 55.26
C VAL A 782 -5.10 16.23 55.94
N GLY A 783 -5.30 17.55 55.89
CA GLY A 783 -4.32 18.51 56.40
C GLY A 783 -3.10 18.62 55.48
N PRO A 784 -1.94 19.07 55.99
CA PRO A 784 -0.70 19.06 55.24
C PRO A 784 -0.06 17.66 55.19
N VAL A 785 0.75 17.40 54.16
CA VAL A 785 1.55 16.18 54.00
C VAL A 785 2.95 16.44 54.52
N CYS A 786 3.53 15.52 55.29
CA CYS A 786 4.91 15.63 55.72
C CYS A 786 5.88 15.49 54.54
N ALA A 787 6.76 16.46 54.30
CA ALA A 787 7.76 16.41 53.24
C ALA A 787 8.74 15.24 53.45
N SER A 788 9.09 14.91 54.69
CA SER A 788 10.10 13.90 55.01
C SER A 788 9.58 12.46 54.89
N CYS A 789 8.39 12.14 55.41
CA CYS A 789 7.85 10.76 55.39
C CYS A 789 6.61 10.58 54.48
N ARG A 790 6.14 11.66 53.87
CA ARG A 790 5.02 11.69 52.90
C ARG A 790 3.68 11.20 53.46
N THR A 791 3.51 11.23 54.77
CA THR A 791 2.22 10.90 55.40
C THR A 791 1.41 12.16 55.69
N ASP A 792 0.10 12.08 55.52
CA ASP A 792 -0.84 13.11 55.98
C ASP A 792 -1.23 12.89 57.45
N ARG A 793 -2.13 13.73 57.97
CA ARG A 793 -2.57 13.67 59.37
C ARG A 793 -3.26 12.35 59.75
N ARG A 794 -3.90 11.65 58.80
CA ARG A 794 -4.52 10.34 59.03
C ARG A 794 -3.52 9.19 58.88
N GLY A 795 -2.24 9.48 58.63
CA GLY A 795 -1.20 8.49 58.39
C GLY A 795 -1.23 7.90 56.98
N LEU A 796 -1.98 8.49 56.04
CA LEU A 796 -2.00 8.04 54.65
C LEU A 796 -0.73 8.49 53.95
N LYS A 797 -0.03 7.55 53.32
CA LYS A 797 1.19 7.81 52.55
C LYS A 797 0.86 8.21 51.12
N TRP A 798 1.44 9.32 50.67
CA TRP A 798 1.27 9.89 49.32
C TRP A 798 2.59 9.78 48.53
N SER A 799 2.55 9.31 47.28
CA SER A 799 3.77 9.21 46.44
C SER A 799 4.31 10.60 46.08
N ALA A 800 5.55 10.66 45.58
CA ALA A 800 6.14 11.90 45.05
C ALA A 800 5.48 12.26 43.71
N ASP A 801 5.50 11.35 42.75
CA ASP A 801 4.80 11.46 41.47
C ASP A 801 3.38 10.84 41.59
N PRO A 802 2.29 11.53 41.21
CA PRO A 802 2.22 12.91 40.68
C PRO A 802 2.00 13.99 41.75
N TYR A 803 1.98 13.64 43.04
CA TYR A 803 1.47 14.54 44.08
C TYR A 803 2.34 15.77 44.39
N ASP A 804 3.62 15.75 44.01
CA ASP A 804 4.50 16.91 44.13
C ASP A 804 4.02 18.09 43.29
N GLU A 805 3.35 17.83 42.15
CA GLU A 805 2.74 18.88 41.33
C GLU A 805 1.64 19.66 42.07
N TYR A 806 1.00 18.99 43.04
CA TYR A 806 -0.04 19.59 43.87
C TYR A 806 0.52 20.27 45.12
N ILE A 807 1.83 20.26 45.38
CA ILE A 807 2.38 21.01 46.52
C ILE A 807 2.08 22.50 46.32
N ALA A 808 1.50 23.11 47.37
CA ALA A 808 1.28 24.54 47.38
C ALA A 808 2.59 25.27 47.64
N GLU A 809 3.00 26.09 46.68
CA GLU A 809 4.17 26.95 46.83
C GLU A 809 3.79 28.33 47.40
N PRO A 810 4.70 28.95 48.16
CA PRO A 810 4.74 30.40 48.37
C PRO A 810 4.54 31.18 47.07
N GLY A 811 3.69 32.23 47.07
CA GLY A 811 3.65 33.14 45.93
C GLY A 811 5.00 33.85 45.72
N ILE A 812 5.38 34.12 44.45
CA ILE A 812 6.68 34.64 43.96
C ILE A 812 7.22 35.91 44.68
N TRP A 813 6.42 36.59 45.50
CA TRP A 813 6.86 37.75 46.28
C TRP A 813 7.63 37.40 47.58
N ALA A 814 7.88 36.12 47.86
CA ALA A 814 8.40 35.66 49.16
C ALA A 814 9.92 35.38 49.26
N LEU A 815 10.69 35.41 48.17
CA LEU A 815 12.12 35.00 48.19
C LEU A 815 13.15 36.14 48.19
N ALA A 816 12.73 37.40 48.21
CA ALA A 816 13.63 38.55 48.27
C ALA A 816 13.68 39.16 49.68
N SER A 817 14.15 38.43 50.69
CA SER A 817 14.73 38.94 51.96
C SER A 817 14.80 37.84 53.04
N ALA A 818 15.72 36.90 52.87
CA ALA A 818 16.21 36.06 53.96
C ALA A 818 17.65 36.49 54.28
N GLU A 819 17.80 37.57 55.05
CA GLU A 819 18.98 37.72 55.91
C GLU A 819 18.61 37.21 57.32
N PRO A 820 19.57 36.60 58.04
CA PRO A 820 19.31 36.11 59.39
C PRO A 820 19.15 37.28 60.36
N ILE A 821 18.12 37.24 61.21
CA ILE A 821 18.04 38.12 62.37
C ILE A 821 18.83 37.46 63.50
N SER A 822 19.93 38.10 63.91
CA SER A 822 20.70 37.80 65.13
C SER A 822 19.98 38.28 66.38
#